data_AF-A0A964EK32-F1
#
_entry.id   AF-A0A964EK32-F1
#
_cell.length_a   1.000
_cell.length_b   1.000
_cell.length_c   1.000
_cell.angle_alpha   90.00
_cell.angle_beta   90.00
_cell.angle_gamma   90.00
#
_symmetry.space_group_name_H-M   'P 1'
#
loop_
_entity.id
_entity.type
_entity.pdbx_description
1 polymer ?
#
loop_
_entity_poly.entity_id
_entity_poly.type
_entity_poly.pdbx_seq_one_letter_code
_entity_poly.pdbx_strand_id
1 'polypeptide(L)'
;MKKILPLLLFLIHLAVALPAQVKYLYPVKVGHKWGYIDRKGNMVVAPQYDQVGQSDLPLHGDFHAPRSSGFRLVEVDGKLGLAGRDRQLVLAPDYRQIRVLSGNFFAVRKGDNFVLIDRTGRELFSTGYEDIRLLDTSDVRTAQYFKVGKNNLWGVQAATGEMVLPIRYARVFPLRNGSALFKAQLPGKPWQLLKQGGAPLLPGYYQDIRSYHPDFIAVQTGPKSWETYDSTGKALFKDTWAVVEPLNRFFLELRDSVRYKPRLYSFAAKDTFSFELFYINFYPLDDRYAACELSRNRVGIMDSLGAIVLQPAYDSIAPWTNSVFKVKNRYWGLYDIDTGAEILPCEYSWISGMNNGLALVRKNREMGVINRKMEEIIPPMYEDIRIDSLTVKAYRGREVSLYQVDSTGRVVNVDDYGGVFTLRIGFEGQNLAWQEAGRQKSRPKAASISFVDRYPSMGIPASGWLWSFDNQYTRLWGLRQTGNLADSAWVLPPAFRQVKHILDPGLTMVFSGDQFAVNDFTGTVGVADDRLCLLTLFSHEKGKMITPFAWLGIRRHDFERGFPNAAFIGQDGAFGLTDRKGQAKKGPDGKDLRFSYIGEFVNGYALAVTGGKIRQIRDANQLKYQLESIYNLARKFCLTSVTNQTWRDNLLMLEADDRGAPRWGFIDTSGNWVIQPQYDFAENFDDNGFAEVTKGGLSGIINTNNEVIIPFRHLNVTAFHHFWKTTDRGQTTLLFNRKGWGLNSTAYDRRGDFREGFCKVMKDSLWGFVNEPGAEVIPCRYEQVHDFSEGKAAVLHNGQWHFADTLGNLLFTAAADTLPIDTVFDFHDGLCLFRSRYHYGFLDATGRISIPPVYSRAFDFRNGVARIVDKARTGLINIRGEIILKPGRFERIYPFNELGVAPAMESFRSGLRCLINNRGEALSPVKYREIGDFREGFAVVRTGKQYGLINRYGKEVIPPVYERLGDLSEGLIAARAPNRHNWIFLDTTGKQAFDGAFDWISPFSGGMAFVQINNFDDKTRVMITPDGRQLPRQKDGILFYENGIFGKRTAEPEKKDLDCFFADAKGENLFDRFFQEIEPFDHGVAVVKQAWRKGMINLNGMNVIPYKYASLEKLNEGLYVTRPPGFGLLREDGSPFLAPEYDLIELMDGNLFRVESGENVGYVDLKGNWVWRLGN
;
A
#
# COMPACT_ATOMS: atom_id res chain seq x y z
N MET A 1 45.20 -16.46 55.19
CA MET A 1 45.12 -15.06 54.71
C MET A 1 46.20 -14.81 53.65
N LYS A 2 45.94 -15.21 52.41
CA LYS A 2 46.80 -14.95 51.25
C LYS A 2 45.87 -14.89 50.05
N LYS A 3 45.81 -13.76 49.33
CA LYS A 3 45.28 -13.58 47.94
C LYS A 3 44.83 -12.12 47.67
N ILE A 4 45.74 -11.15 47.64
CA ILE A 4 45.46 -9.83 47.00
C ILE A 4 46.73 -9.31 46.30
N LEU A 5 47.42 -10.15 45.51
CA LEU A 5 48.59 -9.70 44.74
C LEU A 5 48.63 -10.06 43.23
N PRO A 6 47.79 -10.95 42.65
CA PRO A 6 47.86 -11.20 41.20
C PRO A 6 46.80 -10.49 40.34
N LEU A 7 45.91 -9.65 40.90
CA LEU A 7 44.85 -8.99 40.11
C LEU A 7 45.28 -7.66 39.46
N LEU A 8 46.48 -7.15 39.80
CA LEU A 8 46.96 -5.83 39.35
C LEU A 8 47.73 -5.86 38.00
N LEU A 9 47.96 -7.04 37.39
CA LEU A 9 48.83 -7.18 36.22
C LEU A 9 48.11 -7.58 34.90
N PHE A 10 46.79 -7.80 34.89
CA PHE A 10 46.08 -8.30 33.70
C PHE A 10 45.10 -7.31 33.04
N LEU A 11 45.23 -6.00 33.29
CA LEU A 11 44.42 -4.96 32.62
C LEU A 11 45.25 -3.97 31.77
N ILE A 12 46.50 -4.32 31.41
CA ILE A 12 47.31 -3.57 30.43
C ILE A 12 47.24 -4.14 29.00
N HIS A 13 46.55 -5.26 28.72
CA HIS A 13 46.42 -5.73 27.34
C HIS A 13 44.98 -5.83 26.82
N LEU A 14 44.70 -4.89 25.90
CA LEU A 14 43.77 -4.94 24.78
C LEU A 14 42.29 -5.12 25.18
N ALA A 15 41.48 -4.06 25.24
CA ALA A 15 41.09 -3.28 24.06
C ALA A 15 40.90 -4.17 22.83
N VAL A 16 39.90 -5.05 22.85
CA VAL A 16 39.23 -5.48 21.62
C VAL A 16 37.93 -4.69 21.54
N ALA A 17 37.94 -3.72 20.64
CA ALA A 17 36.86 -2.80 20.35
C ALA A 17 35.56 -3.55 20.00
N LEU A 18 34.47 -3.20 20.70
CA LEU A 18 33.09 -3.41 20.22
C LEU A 18 32.58 -2.10 19.61
N PRO A 19 31.74 -2.17 18.56
CA PRO A 19 31.78 -1.24 17.44
C PRO A 19 31.10 0.09 17.77
N ALA A 20 31.76 1.19 17.35
CA ALA A 20 31.27 2.54 17.45
C ALA A 20 29.87 2.67 16.80
N GLN A 21 28.95 3.30 17.53
CA GLN A 21 27.71 3.81 16.97
C GLN A 21 28.11 4.72 15.80
N VAL A 22 27.80 4.31 14.58
CA VAL A 22 28.15 5.04 13.35
C VAL A 22 27.63 6.47 13.48
N LYS A 23 28.53 7.45 13.65
CA LYS A 23 28.21 8.88 13.58
C LYS A 23 28.07 9.23 12.10
N TYR A 24 26.85 9.43 11.63
CA TYR A 24 26.63 9.98 10.30
C TYR A 24 27.11 11.43 10.29
N LEU A 25 28.11 11.73 9.47
CA LEU A 25 28.53 13.09 9.12
C LEU A 25 28.11 13.43 7.69
N TYR A 26 27.81 14.70 7.47
CA TYR A 26 27.19 15.20 6.25
C TYR A 26 28.14 16.17 5.53
N PRO A 27 28.46 15.95 4.24
CA PRO A 27 29.45 16.75 3.53
C PRO A 27 28.96 18.18 3.26
N VAL A 28 29.73 19.18 3.66
CA VAL A 28 29.48 20.59 3.33
C VAL A 28 30.61 21.13 2.49
N LYS A 29 30.29 22.05 1.58
CA LYS A 29 31.28 22.78 0.81
C LYS A 29 31.33 24.20 1.33
N VAL A 30 32.51 24.65 1.74
CA VAL A 30 32.77 26.04 2.17
C VAL A 30 33.92 26.53 1.32
N GLY A 31 33.66 27.52 0.45
CA GLY A 31 34.60 27.88 -0.64
C GLY A 31 34.77 26.75 -1.66
N HIS A 32 36.02 26.34 -1.95
CA HIS A 32 36.34 25.30 -2.94
C HIS A 32 36.69 23.92 -2.33
N LYS A 33 36.69 23.77 -1.01
CA LYS A 33 37.05 22.53 -0.32
C LYS A 33 35.84 21.92 0.38
N TRP A 34 35.84 20.59 0.51
CA TRP A 34 34.80 19.81 1.16
C TRP A 34 35.19 19.42 2.58
N GLY A 35 34.27 19.63 3.51
CA GLY A 35 34.33 19.22 4.91
C GLY A 35 33.09 18.42 5.28
N TYR A 36 32.92 18.14 6.58
CA TYR A 36 31.76 17.42 7.08
C TYR A 36 31.21 18.06 8.36
N ILE A 37 29.90 18.17 8.46
CA ILE A 37 29.17 18.57 9.66
C ILE A 37 28.52 17.36 10.35
N ASP A 38 28.18 17.50 11.63
CA ASP A 38 27.26 16.58 12.32
C ASP A 38 25.79 16.91 12.00
N ARG A 39 24.87 16.09 12.53
CA ARG A 39 23.42 16.20 12.29
C ARG A 39 22.80 17.51 12.83
N LYS A 40 23.51 18.22 13.70
CA LYS A 40 23.06 19.50 14.26
C LYS A 40 23.61 20.69 13.48
N GLY A 41 24.40 20.47 12.42
CA GLY A 41 25.01 21.53 11.63
C GLY A 41 26.41 21.93 12.09
N ASN A 42 27.00 21.27 13.10
CA ASN A 42 28.33 21.65 13.59
C ASN A 42 29.42 21.04 12.71
N MET A 43 30.44 21.81 12.35
CA MET A 43 31.60 21.30 11.60
C MET A 43 32.37 20.25 12.44
N VAL A 44 32.50 19.03 11.91
CA VAL A 44 33.24 17.91 12.52
C VAL A 44 34.55 17.64 11.79
N VAL A 45 34.56 17.77 10.48
CA VAL A 45 35.76 17.73 9.65
C VAL A 45 35.83 19.05 8.90
N ALA A 46 36.86 19.84 9.17
CA ALA A 46 37.06 21.09 8.45
C ALA A 46 37.20 20.84 6.93
N PRO A 47 36.79 21.78 6.08
CA PRO A 47 36.98 21.69 4.63
C PRO A 47 38.44 21.44 4.25
N GLN A 48 38.75 20.27 3.71
CA GLN A 48 40.11 19.86 3.33
C GLN A 48 40.18 18.98 2.08
N TYR A 49 39.08 18.30 1.72
CA TYR A 49 39.04 17.44 0.54
C TYR A 49 38.74 18.25 -0.72
N ASP A 50 39.37 17.89 -1.83
CA ASP A 50 39.08 18.49 -3.15
C ASP A 50 37.71 18.02 -3.66
N GLN A 51 37.41 16.74 -3.45
CA GLN A 51 36.10 16.17 -3.74
C GLN A 51 35.72 15.06 -2.75
N VAL A 52 34.42 14.86 -2.53
CA VAL A 52 33.88 13.76 -1.68
C VAL A 52 32.68 13.10 -2.36
N GLY A 53 32.64 11.77 -2.39
CA GLY A 53 31.57 10.98 -3.02
C GLY A 53 30.23 11.17 -2.29
N GLN A 54 29.15 11.43 -3.04
CA GLN A 54 27.87 11.84 -2.46
C GLN A 54 26.98 10.66 -2.00
N SER A 55 27.07 9.50 -2.65
CA SER A 55 26.46 8.23 -2.22
C SER A 55 27.46 7.08 -2.46
N ASP A 56 27.09 5.81 -2.29
CA ASP A 56 27.97 4.66 -2.57
C ASP A 56 28.42 4.56 -4.08
N LEU A 57 28.23 5.60 -4.93
CA LEU A 57 28.70 5.70 -6.34
C LEU A 57 29.08 7.16 -6.78
N PRO A 58 29.93 7.38 -7.82
CA PRO A 58 31.20 8.09 -7.70
C PRO A 58 31.27 9.45 -8.45
N LEU A 59 32.30 10.23 -8.14
CA LEU A 59 32.56 11.56 -8.72
C LEU A 59 33.07 11.56 -10.17
N HIS A 60 33.45 10.42 -10.76
CA HIS A 60 33.71 10.32 -12.20
C HIS A 60 33.43 8.90 -12.72
N GLY A 61 32.61 8.80 -13.77
CA GLY A 61 32.58 7.76 -14.81
C GLY A 61 32.37 6.28 -14.41
N ASP A 62 31.22 5.74 -14.81
CA ASP A 62 30.94 4.33 -15.13
C ASP A 62 31.32 3.22 -14.13
N PHE A 63 30.75 3.15 -12.92
CA PHE A 63 30.79 1.89 -12.16
C PHE A 63 29.51 1.61 -11.36
N HIS A 64 29.04 0.35 -11.39
CA HIS A 64 27.95 -0.17 -10.56
C HIS A 64 28.54 -0.77 -9.26
N ALA A 65 28.45 -0.03 -8.16
CA ALA A 65 28.69 -0.53 -6.82
C ALA A 65 27.33 -0.90 -6.20
N PRO A 66 27.26 -1.96 -5.38
CA PRO A 66 26.03 -2.35 -4.72
C PRO A 66 25.54 -1.20 -3.82
N ARG A 67 24.24 -0.86 -3.92
CA ARG A 67 23.55 0.29 -3.29
C ARG A 67 23.56 0.31 -1.73
N SER A 68 24.48 -0.37 -1.06
CA SER A 68 24.52 -0.44 0.41
C SER A 68 25.89 -0.85 1.01
N SER A 69 27.01 -0.50 0.39
CA SER A 69 28.34 -0.86 0.89
C SER A 69 28.76 -0.06 2.13
N GLY A 70 28.25 1.17 2.29
CA GLY A 70 28.57 2.03 3.42
C GLY A 70 29.98 2.63 3.40
N PHE A 71 30.59 2.78 2.22
CA PHE A 71 31.89 3.42 2.03
C PHE A 71 31.75 4.61 1.07
N ARG A 72 32.49 5.70 1.31
CA ARG A 72 32.50 6.88 0.42
C ARG A 72 33.89 7.15 -0.14
N LEU A 73 33.97 7.47 -1.42
CA LEU A 73 35.20 7.95 -2.04
C LEU A 73 35.54 9.36 -1.55
N VAL A 74 36.81 9.65 -1.34
CA VAL A 74 37.31 11.00 -1.05
C VAL A 74 38.55 11.28 -1.90
N GLU A 75 38.71 12.52 -2.34
CA GLU A 75 39.82 12.97 -3.18
C GLU A 75 40.61 14.08 -2.52
N VAL A 76 41.93 13.95 -2.56
CA VAL A 76 42.91 14.99 -2.18
C VAL A 76 44.01 14.98 -3.23
N ASP A 77 44.29 16.14 -3.83
CA ASP A 77 45.36 16.34 -4.82
C ASP A 77 45.36 15.32 -5.99
N GLY A 78 44.18 14.95 -6.49
CA GLY A 78 44.04 14.03 -7.63
C GLY A 78 44.17 12.53 -7.29
N LYS A 79 44.24 12.16 -6.00
CA LYS A 79 44.28 10.76 -5.55
C LYS A 79 43.04 10.40 -4.75
N LEU A 80 42.58 9.16 -4.94
CA LEU A 80 41.36 8.61 -4.36
C LEU A 80 41.65 7.76 -3.12
N GLY A 81 40.82 7.95 -2.10
CA GLY A 81 40.74 7.14 -0.88
C GLY A 81 39.30 6.67 -0.62
N LEU A 82 39.12 5.81 0.39
CA LEU A 82 37.82 5.36 0.86
C LEU A 82 37.64 5.73 2.33
N ALA A 83 36.51 6.33 2.68
CA ALA A 83 36.08 6.58 4.05
C ALA A 83 34.96 5.60 4.44
N GLY A 84 35.01 5.11 5.68
CA GLY A 84 34.01 4.22 6.26
C GLY A 84 32.72 4.93 6.65
N ARG A 85 31.76 4.17 7.22
CA ARG A 85 30.48 4.72 7.70
C ARG A 85 30.66 5.75 8.82
N ASP A 86 31.68 5.59 9.64
CA ASP A 86 32.12 6.53 10.69
C ASP A 86 32.93 7.71 10.13
N ARG A 87 33.09 7.78 8.79
CA ARG A 87 33.77 8.83 8.03
C ARG A 87 35.26 8.96 8.33
N GLN A 88 35.84 7.97 8.99
CA GLN A 88 37.28 7.76 9.06
C GLN A 88 37.78 7.14 7.75
N LEU A 89 38.99 7.46 7.34
CA LEU A 89 39.62 6.83 6.17
C LEU A 89 39.82 5.33 6.44
N VAL A 90 39.20 4.50 5.60
CA VAL A 90 39.40 3.06 5.49
C VAL A 90 40.55 2.76 4.54
N LEU A 91 40.64 3.52 3.44
CA LEU A 91 41.81 3.58 2.57
C LEU A 91 42.24 5.04 2.42
N ALA A 92 43.53 5.30 2.60
CA ALA A 92 44.09 6.64 2.39
C ALA A 92 44.00 7.08 0.91
N PRO A 93 43.97 8.39 0.60
CA PRO A 93 43.96 8.91 -0.76
C PRO A 93 45.29 8.67 -1.51
N ASP A 94 45.52 7.42 -1.94
CA ASP A 94 46.75 6.99 -2.61
C ASP A 94 46.51 6.36 -3.99
N TYR A 95 45.26 6.13 -4.37
CA TYR A 95 44.91 5.32 -5.53
C TYR A 95 44.38 6.17 -6.68
N ARG A 96 44.60 5.72 -7.92
CA ARG A 96 43.99 6.37 -9.10
C ARG A 96 42.56 5.91 -9.38
N GLN A 97 42.18 4.71 -8.90
CA GLN A 97 40.84 4.16 -9.08
C GLN A 97 40.53 3.10 -8.01
N ILE A 98 39.30 3.10 -7.49
CA ILE A 98 38.82 2.16 -6.48
C ILE A 98 37.40 1.71 -6.83
N ARG A 99 37.10 0.41 -6.70
CA ARG A 99 35.77 -0.19 -6.88
C ARG A 99 35.40 -1.04 -5.68
N VAL A 100 34.21 -0.81 -5.12
CA VAL A 100 33.68 -1.59 -4.01
C VAL A 100 32.94 -2.81 -4.53
N LEU A 101 33.41 -4.03 -4.21
CA LEU A 101 32.78 -5.27 -4.65
C LEU A 101 31.84 -5.85 -3.59
N SER A 102 32.24 -5.75 -2.31
CA SER A 102 31.42 -6.13 -1.15
C SER A 102 31.88 -5.35 0.09
N GLY A 103 31.23 -5.56 1.25
CA GLY A 103 31.61 -4.91 2.51
C GLY A 103 33.05 -5.16 2.97
N ASN A 104 33.71 -6.20 2.45
CA ASN A 104 35.06 -6.61 2.86
C ASN A 104 36.09 -6.63 1.71
N PHE A 105 35.67 -6.44 0.46
CA PHE A 105 36.53 -6.65 -0.72
C PHE A 105 36.42 -5.50 -1.73
N PHE A 106 37.56 -4.97 -2.18
CA PHE A 106 37.68 -3.83 -3.08
C PHE A 106 38.64 -4.14 -4.22
N ALA A 107 38.35 -3.65 -5.43
CA ALA A 107 39.30 -3.69 -6.53
C ALA A 107 39.93 -2.29 -6.72
N VAL A 108 41.25 -2.18 -6.62
CA VAL A 108 41.99 -0.92 -6.77
C VAL A 108 42.92 -0.96 -7.97
N ARG A 109 43.11 0.17 -8.63
CA ARG A 109 44.03 0.29 -9.75
C ARG A 109 45.43 0.64 -9.28
N LYS A 110 46.39 -0.24 -9.54
CA LYS A 110 47.83 -0.02 -9.35
C LYS A 110 48.52 -0.17 -10.71
N GLY A 111 49.05 0.93 -11.24
CA GLY A 111 49.51 0.99 -12.64
C GLY A 111 48.34 0.79 -13.61
N ASP A 112 48.47 -0.17 -14.52
CA ASP A 112 47.45 -0.47 -15.55
C ASP A 112 46.47 -1.58 -15.18
N ASN A 113 46.67 -2.25 -14.04
CA ASN A 113 45.87 -3.42 -13.65
C ASN A 113 45.03 -3.17 -12.39
N PHE A 114 43.95 -3.93 -12.26
CA PHE A 114 43.18 -4.03 -11.02
C PHE A 114 43.74 -5.11 -10.09
N VAL A 115 43.77 -4.79 -8.81
CA VAL A 115 44.20 -5.67 -7.71
C VAL A 115 43.04 -5.80 -6.73
N LEU A 116 42.76 -7.03 -6.27
CA LEU A 116 41.78 -7.24 -5.19
C LEU A 116 42.45 -7.03 -3.84
N ILE A 117 41.88 -6.15 -3.03
CA ILE A 117 42.32 -5.85 -1.67
C ILE A 117 41.18 -6.07 -0.66
N ASP A 118 41.55 -6.31 0.60
CA ASP A 118 40.62 -6.31 1.72
C ASP A 118 40.45 -4.92 2.34
N ARG A 119 39.64 -4.85 3.42
CA ARG A 119 39.32 -3.61 4.13
C ARG A 119 40.48 -2.95 4.88
N THR A 120 41.59 -3.66 5.07
CA THR A 120 42.83 -3.11 5.66
C THR A 120 43.78 -2.54 4.61
N GLY A 121 43.46 -2.69 3.32
CA GLY A 121 44.35 -2.37 2.22
C GLY A 121 45.29 -3.51 1.83
N ARG A 122 45.17 -4.68 2.46
CA ARG A 122 45.99 -5.86 2.14
C ARG A 122 45.55 -6.46 0.81
N GLU A 123 46.52 -6.73 -0.06
CA GLU A 123 46.28 -7.43 -1.32
C GLU A 123 45.96 -8.90 -1.07
N LEU A 124 44.86 -9.36 -1.66
CA LEU A 124 44.42 -10.75 -1.62
C LEU A 124 44.93 -11.50 -2.85
N PHE A 125 44.77 -10.88 -4.02
CA PHE A 125 45.45 -11.30 -5.23
C PHE A 125 45.64 -10.12 -6.20
N SER A 126 46.82 -10.07 -6.80
CA SER A 126 47.31 -9.01 -7.69
C SER A 126 47.76 -9.63 -9.01
N THR A 127 46.82 -10.12 -9.79
CA THR A 127 47.09 -10.73 -11.09
C THR A 127 46.61 -9.78 -12.16
N GLY A 128 47.45 -9.47 -13.15
CA GLY A 128 47.27 -8.39 -14.14
C GLY A 128 45.98 -8.47 -14.96
N TYR A 129 44.87 -8.16 -14.29
CA TYR A 129 43.51 -8.17 -14.78
C TYR A 129 43.11 -6.75 -15.15
N GLU A 130 42.41 -6.65 -16.27
CA GLU A 130 41.81 -5.42 -16.74
C GLU A 130 40.51 -5.12 -15.98
N ASP A 131 39.86 -6.15 -15.42
CA ASP A 131 38.61 -5.95 -14.68
C ASP A 131 38.34 -7.03 -13.61
N ILE A 132 37.68 -6.64 -12.51
CA ILE A 132 37.24 -7.54 -11.42
C ILE A 132 35.82 -7.15 -10.96
N ARG A 133 34.88 -8.10 -10.93
CA ARG A 133 33.45 -7.88 -10.57
C ARG A 133 32.90 -8.94 -9.62
N LEU A 134 31.83 -8.62 -8.91
CA LEU A 134 31.09 -9.60 -8.09
C LEU A 134 30.26 -10.53 -9.00
N LEU A 135 30.14 -11.81 -8.64
CA LEU A 135 29.28 -12.78 -9.34
C LEU A 135 27.89 -12.87 -8.66
N ASP A 136 26.84 -12.44 -9.35
CA ASP A 136 25.46 -12.35 -8.82
C ASP A 136 24.90 -13.74 -8.48
N THR A 137 24.65 -13.98 -7.19
CA THR A 137 23.98 -15.18 -6.68
C THR A 137 22.78 -14.72 -5.86
N SER A 138 21.57 -15.02 -6.32
CA SER A 138 20.32 -14.74 -5.58
C SER A 138 20.19 -15.58 -4.29
N ASP A 139 21.19 -16.41 -4.01
CA ASP A 139 21.37 -17.18 -2.78
C ASP A 139 22.50 -16.54 -1.97
N VAL A 140 22.16 -15.92 -0.83
CA VAL A 140 23.05 -15.10 0.03
C VAL A 140 24.11 -15.95 0.78
N ARG A 141 24.53 -17.10 0.25
CA ARG A 141 25.51 -18.01 0.89
C ARG A 141 26.85 -18.14 0.17
N THR A 142 27.09 -17.46 -0.95
CA THR A 142 28.37 -17.54 -1.68
C THR A 142 29.01 -16.19 -2.03
N ALA A 143 29.15 -15.30 -1.04
CA ALA A 143 29.94 -14.06 -1.19
C ALA A 143 31.48 -14.31 -1.20
N GLN A 144 31.96 -15.32 -1.94
CA GLN A 144 33.37 -15.71 -2.02
C GLN A 144 33.93 -15.88 -3.45
N TYR A 145 33.14 -15.61 -4.51
CA TYR A 145 33.58 -15.74 -5.91
C TYR A 145 33.44 -14.43 -6.70
N PHE A 146 34.45 -14.13 -7.51
CA PHE A 146 34.60 -12.91 -8.31
C PHE A 146 34.78 -13.24 -9.78
N LYS A 147 34.11 -12.48 -10.64
CA LYS A 147 34.32 -12.51 -12.08
C LYS A 147 35.57 -11.70 -12.41
N VAL A 148 36.58 -12.32 -13.02
CA VAL A 148 37.86 -11.67 -13.38
C VAL A 148 38.02 -11.59 -14.89
N GLY A 149 38.48 -10.45 -15.39
CA GLY A 149 38.46 -10.08 -16.80
C GLY A 149 39.84 -9.72 -17.36
N LYS A 150 40.12 -10.21 -18.57
CA LYS A 150 41.33 -9.88 -19.35
C LYS A 150 41.06 -10.07 -20.84
N ASN A 151 41.51 -9.14 -21.70
CA ASN A 151 41.31 -9.19 -23.15
C ASN A 151 39.84 -9.40 -23.57
N ASN A 152 38.88 -8.72 -22.91
CA ASN A 152 37.43 -8.90 -23.09
C ASN A 152 36.86 -10.30 -22.78
N LEU A 153 37.64 -11.17 -22.15
CA LEU A 153 37.21 -12.48 -21.70
C LEU A 153 37.07 -12.51 -20.18
N TRP A 154 36.28 -13.46 -19.70
CA TRP A 154 35.91 -13.59 -18.31
C TRP A 154 36.20 -14.98 -17.76
N GLY A 155 36.58 -15.01 -16.49
CA GLY A 155 36.68 -16.19 -15.65
C GLY A 155 36.03 -15.94 -14.29
N VAL A 156 36.13 -16.90 -13.38
CA VAL A 156 35.64 -16.82 -12.00
C VAL A 156 36.77 -17.25 -11.07
N GLN A 157 37.06 -16.45 -10.05
CA GLN A 157 38.12 -16.69 -9.08
C GLN A 157 37.58 -16.51 -7.66
N ALA A 158 37.98 -17.35 -6.72
CA ALA A 158 37.61 -17.26 -5.32
C ALA A 158 38.39 -16.13 -4.61
N ALA A 159 37.85 -15.65 -3.48
CA ALA A 159 38.52 -14.66 -2.62
C ALA A 159 39.89 -15.14 -2.09
N THR A 160 40.08 -16.46 -2.00
CA THR A 160 41.34 -17.12 -1.64
C THR A 160 42.42 -17.00 -2.73
N GLY A 161 42.05 -16.54 -3.93
CA GLY A 161 42.91 -16.52 -5.11
C GLY A 161 42.77 -17.77 -6.00
N GLU A 162 41.99 -18.78 -5.61
CA GLU A 162 41.78 -20.00 -6.40
C GLU A 162 40.98 -19.73 -7.67
N MET A 163 41.45 -20.19 -8.84
CA MET A 163 40.73 -20.03 -10.11
C MET A 163 39.62 -21.09 -10.26
N VAL A 164 38.37 -20.67 -10.21
CA VAL A 164 37.18 -21.53 -10.30
C VAL A 164 36.76 -21.79 -11.74
N LEU A 165 36.82 -20.77 -12.59
CA LEU A 165 36.65 -20.87 -14.04
C LEU A 165 37.75 -20.05 -14.72
N PRO A 166 38.48 -20.63 -15.69
CA PRO A 166 39.55 -19.90 -16.39
C PRO A 166 39.00 -18.72 -17.20
N ILE A 167 39.84 -17.71 -17.43
CA ILE A 167 39.48 -16.53 -18.23
C ILE A 167 39.47 -16.89 -19.71
N ARG A 168 38.29 -17.27 -20.21
CA ARG A 168 38.08 -17.61 -21.64
C ARG A 168 36.65 -17.40 -22.15
N TYR A 169 35.74 -16.94 -21.30
CA TYR A 169 34.31 -16.87 -21.61
C TYR A 169 33.87 -15.43 -21.92
N ALA A 170 33.03 -15.23 -22.93
CA ALA A 170 32.39 -13.95 -23.19
C ALA A 170 31.35 -13.59 -22.10
N ARG A 171 30.63 -14.59 -21.58
CA ARG A 171 29.63 -14.41 -20.50
C ARG A 171 29.65 -15.61 -19.55
N VAL A 172 29.36 -15.41 -18.28
CA VAL A 172 29.26 -16.47 -17.27
C VAL A 172 28.26 -16.10 -16.19
N PHE A 173 27.39 -17.05 -15.82
CA PHE A 173 26.34 -16.93 -14.80
C PHE A 173 26.23 -18.22 -13.98
N PRO A 174 25.95 -18.16 -12.68
CA PRO A 174 25.56 -19.33 -11.90
C PRO A 174 24.11 -19.76 -12.22
N LEU A 175 23.80 -21.05 -12.08
CA LEU A 175 22.42 -21.56 -12.16
C LEU A 175 21.69 -21.42 -10.81
N ARG A 176 20.37 -21.13 -10.86
CA ARG A 176 19.53 -20.91 -9.66
C ARG A 176 19.34 -22.19 -8.85
N ASN A 177 18.82 -22.05 -7.62
CA ASN A 177 18.46 -23.14 -6.70
C ASN A 177 19.66 -23.94 -6.15
N GLY A 178 20.76 -23.26 -5.80
CA GLY A 178 21.86 -23.89 -5.06
C GLY A 178 22.73 -24.88 -5.84
N SER A 179 22.58 -25.00 -7.16
CA SER A 179 23.45 -25.86 -7.98
C SER A 179 24.86 -25.25 -8.10
N ALA A 180 25.93 -26.02 -7.87
CA ALA A 180 27.33 -25.60 -8.08
C ALA A 180 27.73 -25.54 -9.57
N LEU A 181 26.77 -25.20 -10.43
CA LEU A 181 26.85 -25.25 -11.87
C LEU A 181 26.79 -23.84 -12.47
N PHE A 182 27.44 -23.67 -13.60
CA PHE A 182 27.52 -22.39 -14.30
C PHE A 182 27.01 -22.52 -15.73
N LYS A 183 26.29 -21.51 -16.18
CA LYS A 183 25.97 -21.28 -17.58
C LYS A 183 26.95 -20.26 -18.13
N ALA A 184 27.81 -20.65 -19.07
CA ALA A 184 28.82 -19.77 -19.66
C ALA A 184 28.77 -19.79 -21.19
N GLN A 185 29.27 -18.73 -21.81
CA GLN A 185 29.28 -18.56 -23.26
C GLN A 185 30.71 -18.30 -23.72
N LEU A 186 31.24 -19.12 -24.64
CA LEU A 186 32.48 -18.80 -25.34
C LEU A 186 32.19 -17.72 -26.41
N PRO A 187 33.18 -16.89 -26.78
CA PRO A 187 33.00 -15.90 -27.85
C PRO A 187 32.41 -16.51 -29.12
N GLY A 188 31.29 -15.96 -29.61
CA GLY A 188 30.60 -16.43 -30.82
C GLY A 188 29.94 -17.81 -30.73
N LYS A 189 29.87 -18.43 -29.54
CA LYS A 189 29.19 -19.73 -29.33
C LYS A 189 27.91 -19.57 -28.51
N PRO A 190 26.94 -20.50 -28.58
CA PRO A 190 25.79 -20.53 -27.67
C PRO A 190 26.19 -20.90 -26.22
N TRP A 191 25.22 -21.09 -25.33
CA TRP A 191 25.48 -21.35 -23.91
C TRP A 191 26.00 -22.77 -23.67
N GLN A 192 26.89 -22.91 -22.70
CA GLN A 192 27.40 -24.18 -22.23
C GLN A 192 27.11 -24.33 -20.73
N LEU A 193 26.77 -25.55 -20.33
CA LEU A 193 26.56 -25.92 -18.93
C LEU A 193 27.85 -26.48 -18.34
N LEU A 194 28.39 -25.88 -17.28
CA LEU A 194 29.71 -26.15 -16.72
C LEU A 194 29.64 -26.56 -15.25
N LYS A 195 30.54 -27.45 -14.84
CA LYS A 195 30.90 -27.71 -13.45
C LYS A 195 31.90 -26.65 -12.94
N GLN A 196 32.14 -26.65 -11.64
CA GLN A 196 33.31 -25.99 -11.05
C GLN A 196 34.60 -26.51 -11.72
N GLY A 197 35.54 -25.62 -12.02
CA GLY A 197 36.75 -25.92 -12.81
C GLY A 197 36.57 -25.74 -14.32
N GLY A 198 35.33 -25.55 -14.80
CA GLY A 198 35.04 -25.17 -16.20
C GLY A 198 34.98 -26.34 -17.16
N ALA A 199 34.92 -27.56 -16.64
CA ALA A 199 34.59 -28.74 -17.41
C ALA A 199 33.09 -28.69 -17.79
N PRO A 200 32.73 -28.94 -19.06
CA PRO A 200 31.32 -29.06 -19.45
C PRO A 200 30.65 -30.20 -18.69
N LEU A 201 29.50 -29.90 -18.07
CA LEU A 201 28.60 -30.93 -17.55
C LEU A 201 27.99 -31.73 -18.71
N LEU A 202 27.64 -31.01 -19.79
CA LEU A 202 27.10 -31.57 -21.02
C LEU A 202 27.99 -31.15 -22.20
N PRO A 203 28.23 -32.04 -23.18
CA PRO A 203 29.20 -31.80 -24.25
C PRO A 203 28.78 -30.74 -25.28
N GLY A 204 27.51 -30.32 -25.28
CA GLY A 204 26.93 -29.44 -26.31
C GLY A 204 26.93 -27.95 -25.99
N TYR A 205 26.48 -27.17 -26.98
CA TYR A 205 26.10 -25.76 -26.83
C TYR A 205 24.60 -25.62 -27.07
N TYR A 206 23.95 -24.78 -26.28
CA TYR A 206 22.50 -24.70 -26.16
C TYR A 206 22.00 -23.27 -26.36
N GLN A 207 20.84 -23.13 -26.99
CA GLN A 207 20.20 -21.82 -27.21
C GLN A 207 19.81 -21.17 -25.88
N ASP A 208 19.33 -22.01 -24.95
CA ASP A 208 18.99 -21.62 -23.59
C ASP A 208 19.22 -22.79 -22.63
N ILE A 209 19.36 -22.48 -21.35
CA ILE A 209 19.54 -23.44 -20.25
C ILE A 209 18.74 -22.88 -19.08
N ARG A 210 17.80 -23.68 -18.56
CA ARG A 210 16.88 -23.37 -17.46
C ARG A 210 16.97 -24.44 -16.37
N SER A 211 16.78 -24.04 -15.12
CA SER A 211 16.64 -24.96 -13.99
C SER A 211 15.28 -24.72 -13.35
N TYR A 212 14.46 -25.77 -13.29
CA TYR A 212 13.13 -25.75 -12.65
C TYR A 212 13.19 -26.34 -11.22
N HIS A 213 14.19 -27.17 -10.96
CA HIS A 213 14.51 -27.78 -9.67
C HIS A 213 16.03 -28.07 -9.65
N PRO A 214 16.72 -28.18 -8.48
CA PRO A 214 18.13 -28.60 -8.43
C PRO A 214 18.41 -29.88 -9.24
N ASP A 215 17.43 -30.79 -9.28
CA ASP A 215 17.49 -32.06 -10.01
C ASP A 215 16.79 -32.04 -11.39
N PHE A 216 16.32 -30.88 -11.86
CA PHE A 216 15.64 -30.76 -13.16
C PHE A 216 16.14 -29.52 -13.93
N ILE A 217 17.02 -29.78 -14.89
CA ILE A 217 17.65 -28.81 -15.78
C ILE A 217 17.14 -29.08 -17.19
N ALA A 218 16.58 -28.07 -17.84
CA ALA A 218 16.19 -28.15 -19.24
C ALA A 218 17.16 -27.33 -20.10
N VAL A 219 17.68 -27.94 -21.16
CA VAL A 219 18.55 -27.29 -22.14
C VAL A 219 17.87 -27.27 -23.49
N GLN A 220 17.93 -26.13 -24.16
CA GLN A 220 17.27 -25.93 -25.44
C GLN A 220 18.25 -26.26 -26.58
N THR A 221 17.99 -27.36 -27.28
CA THR A 221 18.77 -27.79 -28.45
C THR A 221 18.24 -27.24 -29.78
N GLY A 222 17.01 -26.72 -29.80
CA GLY A 222 16.42 -26.03 -30.97
C GLY A 222 15.18 -25.18 -30.63
N PRO A 223 14.57 -24.49 -31.60
CA PRO A 223 13.48 -23.52 -31.37
C PRO A 223 12.26 -24.08 -30.60
N LYS A 224 12.03 -25.39 -30.67
CA LYS A 224 11.03 -26.14 -29.90
C LYS A 224 11.55 -27.54 -29.53
N SER A 225 12.80 -27.61 -29.08
CA SER A 225 13.43 -28.87 -28.66
C SER A 225 14.17 -28.65 -27.36
N TRP A 226 13.63 -29.25 -26.30
CA TRP A 226 14.18 -29.25 -24.95
C TRP A 226 14.62 -30.64 -24.55
N GLU A 227 15.86 -30.74 -24.10
CA GLU A 227 16.40 -31.93 -23.45
C GLU A 227 16.49 -31.66 -21.94
N THR A 228 16.31 -32.68 -21.13
CA THR A 228 16.20 -32.53 -19.67
C THR A 228 17.20 -33.42 -18.95
N TYR A 229 17.87 -32.86 -17.96
CA TYR A 229 18.98 -33.46 -17.24
C TYR A 229 18.85 -33.21 -15.74
N ASP A 230 19.45 -34.08 -14.93
CA ASP A 230 19.69 -33.79 -13.52
C ASP A 230 20.96 -32.93 -13.31
N SER A 231 21.26 -32.61 -12.05
CA SER A 231 22.47 -31.88 -11.65
C SER A 231 23.78 -32.61 -11.96
N THR A 232 23.74 -33.92 -12.22
CA THR A 232 24.91 -34.73 -12.57
C THR A 232 25.16 -34.77 -14.08
N GLY A 233 24.22 -34.27 -14.88
CA GLY A 233 24.26 -34.33 -16.34
C GLY A 233 23.66 -35.62 -16.91
N LYS A 234 22.97 -36.42 -16.10
CA LYS A 234 22.26 -37.60 -16.58
C LYS A 234 20.94 -37.15 -17.20
N ALA A 235 20.66 -37.63 -18.41
CA ALA A 235 19.39 -37.35 -19.09
C ALA A 235 18.23 -37.94 -18.26
N LEU A 236 17.25 -37.11 -17.91
CA LEU A 236 16.05 -37.52 -17.19
C LEU A 236 15.10 -38.31 -18.11
N PHE A 237 15.04 -37.93 -19.39
CA PHE A 237 14.24 -38.60 -20.41
C PHE A 237 15.08 -38.88 -21.64
N LYS A 238 14.73 -39.95 -22.37
CA LYS A 238 15.29 -40.23 -23.71
C LYS A 238 14.69 -39.33 -24.78
N ASP A 239 13.48 -38.82 -24.55
CA ASP A 239 12.72 -38.01 -25.50
C ASP A 239 13.11 -36.52 -25.43
N THR A 240 12.87 -35.79 -26.53
CA THR A 240 12.95 -34.33 -26.58
C THR A 240 11.55 -33.72 -26.50
N TRP A 241 11.45 -32.56 -25.86
CA TRP A 241 10.17 -31.91 -25.57
C TRP A 241 10.00 -30.63 -26.37
N ALA A 242 8.81 -30.45 -26.96
CA ALA A 242 8.42 -29.18 -27.55
C ALA A 242 8.08 -28.14 -26.48
N VAL A 243 7.52 -28.59 -25.36
CA VAL A 243 7.10 -27.75 -24.23
C VAL A 243 7.51 -28.41 -22.92
N VAL A 244 8.08 -27.61 -22.02
CA VAL A 244 8.39 -27.96 -20.63
C VAL A 244 7.83 -26.84 -19.75
N GLU A 245 6.62 -27.02 -19.25
CA GLU A 245 5.86 -25.99 -18.51
C GLU A 245 5.30 -26.54 -17.19
N PRO A 246 5.20 -25.72 -16.14
CA PRO A 246 4.59 -26.15 -14.89
C PRO A 246 3.04 -26.22 -14.97
N LEU A 247 2.43 -27.38 -14.66
CA LEU A 247 0.98 -27.52 -14.49
C LEU A 247 0.55 -26.99 -13.10
N ASN A 248 1.26 -27.43 -12.06
CA ASN A 248 1.21 -26.88 -10.71
C ASN A 248 2.60 -27.04 -10.05
N ARG A 249 2.74 -26.71 -8.76
CA ARG A 249 4.02 -26.80 -8.04
C ARG A 249 4.61 -28.22 -7.96
N PHE A 250 3.78 -29.26 -8.12
CA PHE A 250 4.20 -30.66 -8.04
C PHE A 250 4.35 -31.29 -9.41
N PHE A 251 3.72 -30.74 -10.45
CA PHE A 251 3.71 -31.32 -11.78
C PHE A 251 4.22 -30.38 -12.88
N LEU A 252 5.11 -30.87 -13.73
CA LEU A 252 5.39 -30.28 -15.05
C LEU A 252 4.57 -30.99 -16.12
N GLU A 253 3.94 -30.21 -16.99
CA GLU A 253 3.45 -30.67 -18.26
C GLU A 253 4.59 -30.69 -19.29
N LEU A 254 4.84 -31.87 -19.83
CA LEU A 254 5.82 -32.12 -20.88
C LEU A 254 5.07 -32.50 -22.16
N ARG A 255 5.31 -31.79 -23.27
CA ARG A 255 4.68 -32.12 -24.57
C ARG A 255 5.71 -32.56 -25.58
N ASP A 256 5.51 -33.75 -26.15
CA ASP A 256 6.34 -34.27 -27.25
C ASP A 256 6.08 -33.48 -28.54
N SER A 257 7.17 -33.19 -29.26
CA SER A 257 7.19 -32.54 -30.57
C SER A 257 6.49 -33.32 -31.69
N VAL A 258 6.41 -34.65 -31.58
CA VAL A 258 5.86 -35.52 -32.63
C VAL A 258 4.38 -35.80 -32.43
N ARG A 259 3.92 -35.99 -31.18
CA ARG A 259 2.57 -36.51 -30.88
C ARG A 259 1.64 -35.50 -30.21
N TYR A 260 2.13 -34.35 -29.75
CA TYR A 260 1.37 -33.34 -28.97
C TYR A 260 0.60 -33.90 -27.77
N LYS A 261 0.92 -35.13 -27.32
CA LYS A 261 0.28 -35.75 -26.17
C LYS A 261 0.93 -35.21 -24.90
N PRO A 262 0.14 -34.70 -23.93
CA PRO A 262 0.70 -34.22 -22.68
C PRO A 262 1.17 -35.41 -21.84
N ARG A 263 2.36 -35.29 -21.28
CA ARG A 263 2.87 -36.14 -20.20
C ARG A 263 3.02 -35.30 -18.96
N LEU A 264 2.72 -35.90 -17.80
CA LEU A 264 2.77 -35.20 -16.53
C LEU A 264 3.96 -35.71 -15.72
N TYR A 265 4.97 -34.87 -15.50
CA TYR A 265 6.10 -35.19 -14.63
C TYR A 265 5.84 -34.70 -13.22
N SER A 266 5.88 -35.59 -12.23
CA SER A 266 5.81 -35.19 -10.82
C SER A 266 7.20 -35.00 -10.23
N PHE A 267 7.46 -33.85 -9.63
CA PHE A 267 8.66 -33.61 -8.84
C PHE A 267 8.71 -34.52 -7.60
N ALA A 268 7.54 -34.83 -7.01
CA ALA A 268 7.43 -35.69 -5.83
C ALA A 268 7.72 -37.16 -6.19
N ALA A 269 7.18 -37.66 -7.30
CA ALA A 269 7.45 -39.02 -7.76
C ALA A 269 8.79 -39.16 -8.51
N LYS A 270 9.38 -38.04 -8.94
CA LYS A 270 10.52 -37.97 -9.87
C LYS A 270 10.30 -38.79 -11.15
N ASP A 271 9.06 -38.95 -11.58
CA ASP A 271 8.68 -39.77 -12.73
C ASP A 271 7.61 -39.08 -13.60
N THR A 272 7.55 -39.47 -14.87
CA THR A 272 6.48 -39.09 -15.80
C THR A 272 5.39 -40.13 -15.83
N PHE A 273 4.16 -39.67 -15.70
CA PHE A 273 3.00 -40.51 -15.93
C PHE A 273 2.60 -40.41 -17.40
N SER A 274 2.94 -41.46 -18.16
CA SER A 274 2.43 -41.69 -19.51
C SER A 274 1.48 -42.88 -19.48
N PHE A 275 0.18 -42.62 -19.44
CA PHE A 275 -0.80 -43.70 -19.51
C PHE A 275 -0.97 -44.09 -20.98
N GLU A 276 -0.22 -45.13 -21.37
CA GLU A 276 -0.35 -45.71 -22.69
C GLU A 276 -1.83 -46.06 -22.95
N LEU A 277 -2.39 -45.36 -23.95
CA LEU A 277 -3.67 -45.59 -24.65
C LEU A 277 -4.96 -44.93 -24.12
N PHE A 278 -4.96 -44.20 -23.01
CA PHE A 278 -6.26 -43.88 -22.39
C PHE A 278 -6.55 -42.40 -22.10
N TYR A 279 -5.58 -41.59 -21.65
CA TYR A 279 -5.85 -40.21 -21.23
C TYR A 279 -5.51 -39.16 -22.28
N ILE A 280 -6.39 -38.18 -22.46
CA ILE A 280 -6.31 -37.13 -23.49
C ILE A 280 -5.95 -35.75 -22.92
N ASN A 281 -6.31 -35.44 -21.67
CA ASN A 281 -5.98 -34.17 -21.00
C ASN A 281 -5.80 -34.34 -19.48
N PHE A 282 -5.06 -33.40 -18.90
CA PHE A 282 -4.95 -33.21 -17.45
C PHE A 282 -5.43 -31.82 -17.08
N TYR A 283 -6.26 -31.72 -16.03
CA TYR A 283 -6.75 -30.43 -15.53
C TYR A 283 -6.39 -30.26 -14.07
N PRO A 284 -6.05 -29.04 -13.62
CA PRO A 284 -5.91 -28.78 -12.19
C PRO A 284 -7.28 -28.88 -11.51
N LEU A 285 -7.43 -29.78 -10.54
CA LEU A 285 -8.59 -29.83 -9.64
C LEU A 285 -8.32 -29.04 -8.36
N ASP A 286 -7.17 -29.31 -7.71
CA ASP A 286 -6.60 -28.51 -6.62
C ASP A 286 -5.05 -28.62 -6.59
N ASP A 287 -4.41 -28.18 -5.51
CA ASP A 287 -2.95 -28.22 -5.34
C ASP A 287 -2.36 -29.64 -5.12
N ARG A 288 -3.21 -30.64 -4.84
CA ARG A 288 -2.84 -32.04 -4.54
C ARG A 288 -3.29 -33.02 -5.62
N TYR A 289 -4.37 -32.71 -6.32
CA TYR A 289 -5.00 -33.60 -7.27
C TYR A 289 -5.09 -33.00 -8.68
N ALA A 290 -4.82 -33.84 -9.68
CA ALA A 290 -5.09 -33.55 -11.09
C ALA A 290 -6.30 -34.37 -11.56
N ALA A 291 -7.21 -33.75 -12.32
CA ALA A 291 -8.20 -34.51 -13.08
C ALA A 291 -7.50 -35.19 -14.25
N CYS A 292 -7.82 -36.46 -14.47
CA CYS A 292 -7.32 -37.23 -15.60
C CYS A 292 -8.50 -37.62 -16.50
N GLU A 293 -8.51 -37.17 -17.75
CA GLU A 293 -9.59 -37.40 -18.71
C GLU A 293 -9.25 -38.52 -19.70
N LEU A 294 -10.14 -39.51 -19.85
CA LEU A 294 -10.07 -40.59 -20.83
C LEU A 294 -10.61 -40.19 -22.21
N SER A 295 -10.17 -40.88 -23.28
CA SER A 295 -10.62 -40.70 -24.68
C SER A 295 -12.12 -40.84 -24.95
N ARG A 296 -12.92 -41.28 -23.96
CA ARG A 296 -14.39 -41.34 -23.99
C ARG A 296 -15.06 -40.26 -23.13
N ASN A 297 -14.37 -39.16 -22.82
CA ASN A 297 -14.80 -38.07 -21.92
C ASN A 297 -15.19 -38.56 -20.52
N ARG A 298 -14.46 -39.55 -20.00
CA ARG A 298 -14.61 -40.02 -18.62
C ARG A 298 -13.47 -39.47 -17.78
N VAL A 299 -13.79 -38.80 -16.68
CA VAL A 299 -12.85 -38.08 -15.84
C VAL A 299 -12.67 -38.83 -14.52
N GLY A 300 -11.42 -38.90 -14.07
CA GLY A 300 -10.99 -39.43 -12.76
C GLY A 300 -10.10 -38.42 -12.04
N ILE A 301 -9.51 -38.84 -10.92
CA ILE A 301 -8.64 -38.01 -10.08
C ILE A 301 -7.32 -38.75 -9.81
N MET A 302 -6.21 -38.02 -9.84
CA MET A 302 -4.85 -38.50 -9.58
C MET A 302 -4.15 -37.63 -8.54
N ASP A 303 -3.39 -38.22 -7.62
CA ASP A 303 -2.59 -37.51 -6.62
C ASP A 303 -1.16 -37.16 -7.11
N SER A 304 -0.40 -36.41 -6.29
CA SER A 304 0.97 -35.99 -6.59
C SER A 304 1.98 -37.12 -6.77
N LEU A 305 1.67 -38.34 -6.31
CA LEU A 305 2.50 -39.53 -6.53
C LEU A 305 2.10 -40.28 -7.81
N GLY A 306 1.09 -39.80 -8.53
CA GLY A 306 0.56 -40.38 -9.76
C GLY A 306 -0.44 -41.50 -9.55
N ALA A 307 -0.89 -41.73 -8.31
CA ALA A 307 -1.89 -42.74 -8.02
C ALA A 307 -3.27 -42.24 -8.45
N ILE A 308 -4.00 -43.07 -9.21
CA ILE A 308 -5.40 -42.82 -9.55
C ILE A 308 -6.24 -43.07 -8.31
N VAL A 309 -6.55 -41.99 -7.59
CA VAL A 309 -7.36 -41.97 -6.37
C VAL A 309 -8.87 -42.00 -6.67
N LEU A 310 -9.26 -41.66 -7.90
CA LEU A 310 -10.61 -41.93 -8.41
C LEU A 310 -10.52 -42.42 -9.86
N GLN A 311 -10.94 -43.66 -10.10
CA GLN A 311 -10.92 -44.24 -11.45
C GLN A 311 -11.79 -43.39 -12.39
N PRO A 312 -11.38 -43.18 -13.66
CA PRO A 312 -12.14 -42.35 -14.58
C PRO A 312 -13.43 -43.06 -15.03
N ALA A 313 -14.46 -42.87 -14.23
CA ALA A 313 -15.75 -43.52 -14.36
C ALA A 313 -16.89 -42.50 -14.35
N TYR A 314 -16.61 -41.21 -14.56
CA TYR A 314 -17.62 -40.15 -14.47
C TYR A 314 -17.56 -39.22 -15.69
N ASP A 315 -18.70 -38.74 -16.13
CA ASP A 315 -18.83 -37.76 -17.22
C ASP A 315 -18.31 -36.38 -16.81
N SER A 316 -18.31 -36.08 -15.52
CA SER A 316 -17.79 -34.82 -14.95
C SER A 316 -17.49 -35.00 -13.47
N ILE A 317 -16.43 -34.33 -13.01
CA ILE A 317 -16.08 -34.24 -11.60
C ILE A 317 -15.87 -32.76 -11.25
N ALA A 318 -16.44 -32.34 -10.12
CA ALA A 318 -16.26 -31.01 -9.58
C ALA A 318 -16.02 -31.07 -8.07
N PRO A 319 -15.15 -30.23 -7.50
CA PRO A 319 -15.00 -30.14 -6.07
C PRO A 319 -16.33 -29.70 -5.42
N TRP A 320 -16.66 -30.29 -4.27
CA TRP A 320 -17.84 -29.93 -3.47
C TRP A 320 -17.43 -29.54 -2.05
N THR A 321 -16.49 -30.29 -1.44
CA THR A 321 -15.74 -29.95 -0.22
C THR A 321 -14.27 -30.40 -0.35
N ASN A 322 -13.48 -30.36 0.73
CA ASN A 322 -12.03 -30.66 0.70
C ASN A 322 -11.68 -32.12 0.35
N SER A 323 -12.55 -33.08 0.66
CA SER A 323 -12.38 -34.51 0.34
C SER A 323 -13.53 -35.08 -0.49
N VAL A 324 -14.67 -34.39 -0.55
CA VAL A 324 -15.86 -34.84 -1.29
C VAL A 324 -15.98 -34.11 -2.62
N PHE A 325 -16.12 -34.89 -3.68
CA PHE A 325 -16.32 -34.42 -5.03
C PHE A 325 -17.75 -34.73 -5.50
N LYS A 326 -18.35 -33.78 -6.22
CA LYS A 326 -19.53 -34.06 -7.04
C LYS A 326 -19.08 -34.86 -8.24
N VAL A 327 -19.61 -36.06 -8.36
CA VAL A 327 -19.33 -36.97 -9.46
C VAL A 327 -20.59 -37.13 -10.30
N LYS A 328 -20.45 -37.16 -11.63
CA LYS A 328 -21.58 -37.29 -12.55
C LYS A 328 -21.46 -38.55 -13.39
N ASN A 329 -22.47 -39.41 -13.38
CA ASN A 329 -22.60 -40.52 -14.32
C ASN A 329 -24.05 -40.57 -14.79
N ARG A 330 -24.37 -39.87 -15.88
CA ARG A 330 -25.73 -39.45 -16.31
C ARG A 330 -26.43 -38.50 -15.33
N TYR A 331 -26.41 -38.81 -14.03
CA TYR A 331 -26.90 -38.01 -12.93
C TYR A 331 -25.78 -37.75 -11.90
N TRP A 332 -25.99 -36.82 -10.99
CA TRP A 332 -25.04 -36.41 -9.96
C TRP A 332 -25.13 -37.32 -8.73
N GLY A 333 -23.96 -37.59 -8.16
CA GLY A 333 -23.73 -38.22 -6.86
C GLY A 333 -22.58 -37.52 -6.13
N LEU A 334 -22.14 -38.09 -5.01
CA LEU A 334 -21.03 -37.59 -4.19
C LEU A 334 -20.04 -38.71 -3.90
N TYR A 335 -18.75 -38.41 -4.03
CA TYR A 335 -17.66 -39.34 -3.78
C TYR A 335 -16.65 -38.74 -2.82
N ASP A 336 -16.32 -39.43 -1.73
CA ASP A 336 -15.27 -39.02 -0.80
C ASP A 336 -13.96 -39.72 -1.14
N ILE A 337 -12.95 -38.93 -1.45
CA ILE A 337 -11.64 -39.43 -1.85
C ILE A 337 -10.83 -39.97 -0.67
N ASP A 338 -11.09 -39.50 0.56
CA ASP A 338 -10.36 -39.94 1.75
C ASP A 338 -10.86 -41.30 2.25
N THR A 339 -12.17 -41.56 2.11
CA THR A 339 -12.77 -42.85 2.49
C THR A 339 -12.85 -43.84 1.32
N GLY A 340 -12.69 -43.36 0.08
CA GLY A 340 -12.84 -44.15 -1.14
C GLY A 340 -14.28 -44.59 -1.41
N ALA A 341 -15.26 -44.00 -0.71
CA ALA A 341 -16.65 -44.40 -0.75
C ALA A 341 -17.50 -43.46 -1.61
N GLU A 342 -18.39 -44.06 -2.39
CA GLU A 342 -19.53 -43.33 -2.96
C GLU A 342 -20.49 -43.00 -1.80
N ILE A 343 -20.58 -41.71 -1.48
CA ILE A 343 -21.39 -41.24 -0.36
C ILE A 343 -22.86 -41.13 -0.77
N LEU A 344 -23.09 -40.70 -2.03
CA LEU A 344 -24.41 -40.68 -2.64
C LEU A 344 -24.32 -41.22 -4.06
N PRO A 345 -25.23 -42.15 -4.44
CA PRO A 345 -25.23 -42.69 -5.77
C PRO A 345 -25.62 -41.64 -6.82
N CYS A 346 -25.12 -41.85 -8.03
CA CYS A 346 -25.40 -41.00 -9.20
C CYS A 346 -26.84 -41.16 -9.69
N GLU A 347 -27.80 -40.73 -8.87
CA GLU A 347 -29.24 -40.85 -9.14
C GLU A 347 -29.96 -39.50 -9.13
N TYR A 348 -29.26 -38.43 -8.73
CA TYR A 348 -29.85 -37.11 -8.58
C TYR A 348 -29.60 -36.26 -9.83
N SER A 349 -30.66 -35.78 -10.46
CA SER A 349 -30.57 -34.80 -11.55
C SER A 349 -29.85 -33.51 -11.13
N TRP A 350 -29.84 -33.21 -9.83
CA TRP A 350 -29.15 -32.06 -9.25
C TRP A 350 -28.91 -32.25 -7.74
N ILE A 351 -27.76 -31.76 -7.27
CA ILE A 351 -27.38 -31.69 -5.84
C ILE A 351 -26.89 -30.26 -5.58
N SER A 352 -27.44 -29.60 -4.56
CA SER A 352 -27.03 -28.24 -4.18
C SER A 352 -25.69 -28.21 -3.43
N GLY A 353 -25.17 -27.01 -3.17
CA GLY A 353 -24.16 -26.84 -2.11
C GLY A 353 -24.76 -27.12 -0.73
N MET A 354 -23.91 -27.43 0.25
CA MET A 354 -24.32 -27.60 1.65
C MET A 354 -24.58 -26.22 2.28
N ASN A 355 -25.78 -26.00 2.83
CA ASN A 355 -26.16 -24.77 3.51
C ASN A 355 -26.78 -25.11 4.89
N ASN A 356 -26.23 -24.54 5.97
CA ASN A 356 -26.61 -24.84 7.36
C ASN A 356 -26.61 -26.33 7.73
N GLY A 357 -25.88 -27.17 7.00
CA GLY A 357 -25.84 -28.62 7.21
C GLY A 357 -26.91 -29.42 6.48
N LEU A 358 -27.65 -28.77 5.58
CA LEU A 358 -28.62 -29.39 4.69
C LEU A 358 -28.24 -29.13 3.22
N ALA A 359 -28.52 -30.08 2.34
CA ALA A 359 -28.43 -29.87 0.90
C ALA A 359 -29.71 -30.38 0.22
N LEU A 360 -30.14 -29.68 -0.83
CA LEU A 360 -31.27 -30.07 -1.65
C LEU A 360 -30.80 -31.08 -2.70
N VAL A 361 -31.59 -32.13 -2.86
CA VAL A 361 -31.38 -33.15 -3.88
C VAL A 361 -32.61 -33.24 -4.77
N ARG A 362 -32.43 -33.55 -6.06
CA ARG A 362 -33.54 -33.66 -7.02
C ARG A 362 -33.50 -34.97 -7.80
N LYS A 363 -34.56 -35.78 -7.69
CA LYS A 363 -34.71 -37.07 -8.38
C LYS A 363 -36.08 -37.11 -9.08
N ASN A 364 -36.13 -37.48 -10.36
CA ASN A 364 -37.38 -37.58 -11.15
C ASN A 364 -38.30 -36.34 -11.12
N ARG A 365 -37.72 -35.13 -11.12
CA ARG A 365 -38.39 -33.82 -10.96
C ARG A 365 -38.84 -33.47 -9.54
N GLU A 366 -38.83 -34.42 -8.63
CA GLU A 366 -39.16 -34.26 -7.22
C GLU A 366 -37.91 -33.89 -6.40
N MET A 367 -38.10 -33.12 -5.34
CA MET A 367 -37.08 -32.54 -4.48
C MET A 367 -37.13 -33.16 -3.09
N GLY A 368 -35.94 -33.38 -2.52
CA GLY A 368 -35.69 -33.91 -1.19
C GLY A 368 -34.55 -33.16 -0.49
N VAL A 369 -34.23 -33.56 0.74
CA VAL A 369 -33.18 -32.93 1.56
C VAL A 369 -32.29 -34.00 2.18
N ILE A 370 -30.98 -33.77 2.11
CA ILE A 370 -29.95 -34.55 2.80
C ILE A 370 -29.27 -33.73 3.89
N ASN A 371 -28.74 -34.38 4.94
CA ASN A 371 -28.03 -33.72 6.05
C ASN A 371 -26.49 -33.82 5.92
N ARG A 372 -25.75 -33.33 6.93
CA ARG A 372 -24.27 -33.41 6.99
C ARG A 372 -23.70 -34.83 7.00
N LYS A 373 -24.48 -35.80 7.47
CA LYS A 373 -24.13 -37.23 7.43
C LYS A 373 -24.48 -37.88 6.09
N MET A 374 -24.98 -37.09 5.14
CA MET A 374 -25.45 -37.52 3.82
C MET A 374 -26.63 -38.48 3.89
N GLU A 375 -27.37 -38.45 5.00
CA GLU A 375 -28.63 -39.17 5.17
C GLU A 375 -29.73 -38.36 4.49
N GLU A 376 -30.57 -39.03 3.69
CA GLU A 376 -31.80 -38.45 3.18
C GLU A 376 -32.78 -38.27 4.35
N ILE A 377 -32.97 -37.03 4.79
CA ILE A 377 -33.84 -36.69 5.92
C ILE A 377 -35.24 -36.28 5.46
N ILE A 378 -35.38 -35.88 4.20
CA ILE A 378 -36.67 -35.65 3.55
C ILE A 378 -36.57 -36.29 2.16
N PRO A 379 -37.35 -37.34 1.86
CA PRO A 379 -37.25 -38.04 0.59
C PRO A 379 -37.67 -37.17 -0.60
N PRO A 380 -37.07 -37.36 -1.80
CA PRO A 380 -37.43 -36.62 -2.99
C PRO A 380 -38.80 -37.04 -3.52
N MET A 381 -39.85 -36.48 -2.93
CA MET A 381 -41.27 -36.71 -3.27
C MET A 381 -42.09 -35.41 -3.33
N TYR A 382 -41.41 -34.27 -3.23
CA TYR A 382 -42.01 -32.94 -3.20
C TYR A 382 -41.74 -32.18 -4.49
N GLU A 383 -42.69 -31.39 -4.95
CA GLU A 383 -42.53 -30.59 -6.18
C GLU A 383 -41.59 -29.39 -5.95
N ASP A 384 -41.60 -28.83 -4.73
CA ASP A 384 -40.73 -27.72 -4.29
C ASP A 384 -40.35 -27.93 -2.80
N ILE A 385 -39.11 -27.57 -2.43
CA ILE A 385 -38.66 -27.54 -1.04
C ILE A 385 -37.90 -26.25 -0.77
N ARG A 386 -38.25 -25.57 0.32
CA ARG A 386 -37.60 -24.34 0.78
C ARG A 386 -37.03 -24.53 2.18
N ILE A 387 -35.76 -24.16 2.35
CA ILE A 387 -35.06 -24.23 3.63
C ILE A 387 -34.92 -22.82 4.19
N ASP A 388 -35.43 -22.59 5.39
CA ASP A 388 -35.24 -21.37 6.17
C ASP A 388 -34.64 -21.72 7.53
N SER A 389 -33.32 -21.52 7.66
CA SER A 389 -32.53 -21.89 8.84
C SER A 389 -32.65 -23.38 9.20
N LEU A 390 -33.45 -23.70 10.22
CA LEU A 390 -33.72 -25.05 10.73
C LEU A 390 -35.14 -25.53 10.40
N THR A 391 -35.89 -24.79 9.57
CA THR A 391 -37.25 -25.16 9.15
C THR A 391 -37.25 -25.42 7.64
N VAL A 392 -37.75 -26.58 7.22
CA VAL A 392 -37.88 -26.98 5.82
C VAL A 392 -39.35 -27.05 5.45
N LYS A 393 -39.77 -26.25 4.47
CA LYS A 393 -41.13 -26.24 3.93
C LYS A 393 -41.16 -27.04 2.63
N ALA A 394 -41.92 -28.12 2.59
CA ALA A 394 -41.99 -29.03 1.44
C ALA A 394 -43.41 -29.00 0.85
N TYR A 395 -43.52 -28.88 -0.47
CA TYR A 395 -44.79 -28.67 -1.17
C TYR A 395 -45.12 -29.85 -2.09
N ARG A 396 -46.35 -30.35 -2.02
CA ARG A 396 -46.86 -31.41 -2.90
C ARG A 396 -48.30 -31.09 -3.28
N GLY A 397 -48.55 -30.68 -4.53
CA GLY A 397 -49.84 -30.14 -4.95
C GLY A 397 -50.30 -28.92 -4.10
N ARG A 398 -51.42 -29.06 -3.39
CA ARG A 398 -51.98 -28.03 -2.48
C ARG A 398 -51.67 -28.32 -0.99
N GLU A 399 -50.80 -29.28 -0.72
CA GLU A 399 -50.40 -29.67 0.62
C GLU A 399 -49.00 -29.13 0.90
N VAL A 400 -48.80 -28.69 2.15
CA VAL A 400 -47.51 -28.18 2.64
C VAL A 400 -47.14 -28.91 3.92
N SER A 401 -45.95 -29.49 3.94
CA SER A 401 -45.35 -30.10 5.12
C SER A 401 -44.24 -29.20 5.66
N LEU A 402 -44.31 -28.88 6.94
CA LEU A 402 -43.33 -28.06 7.66
C LEU A 402 -42.48 -28.95 8.55
N TYR A 403 -41.27 -29.26 8.10
CA TYR A 403 -40.28 -30.02 8.85
C TYR A 403 -39.43 -29.08 9.71
N GLN A 404 -39.34 -29.34 10.99
CA GLN A 404 -38.41 -28.67 11.89
C GLN A 404 -37.21 -29.60 12.11
N VAL A 405 -36.00 -29.10 11.89
CA VAL A 405 -34.74 -29.86 11.89
C VAL A 405 -33.83 -29.30 12.97
N ASP A 406 -33.20 -30.12 13.80
CA ASP A 406 -32.27 -29.65 14.81
C ASP A 406 -30.87 -29.32 14.25
N SER A 407 -29.98 -28.79 15.10
CA SER A 407 -28.59 -28.48 14.73
C SER A 407 -27.75 -29.69 14.33
N THR A 408 -28.24 -30.92 14.58
CA THR A 408 -27.59 -32.16 14.16
C THR A 408 -28.07 -32.67 12.80
N GLY A 409 -29.07 -32.00 12.22
CA GLY A 409 -29.67 -32.38 10.94
C GLY A 409 -30.73 -33.47 11.08
N ARG A 410 -31.36 -33.64 12.24
CA ARG A 410 -32.48 -34.57 12.46
C ARG A 410 -33.81 -33.82 12.46
N VAL A 411 -34.82 -34.40 11.81
CA VAL A 411 -36.19 -33.88 11.88
C VAL A 411 -36.72 -34.10 13.31
N VAL A 412 -37.04 -33.01 13.99
CA VAL A 412 -37.59 -33.00 15.36
C VAL A 412 -39.10 -32.80 15.39
N ASN A 413 -39.69 -32.17 14.36
CA ASN A 413 -41.12 -32.00 14.24
C ASN A 413 -41.55 -31.95 12.76
N VAL A 414 -42.77 -32.37 12.45
CA VAL A 414 -43.41 -32.23 11.13
C VAL A 414 -44.86 -31.80 11.32
N ASP A 415 -45.21 -30.64 10.77
CA ASP A 415 -46.60 -30.15 10.74
C ASP A 415 -47.13 -30.15 9.30
N ASP A 416 -48.19 -30.92 9.03
CA ASP A 416 -48.81 -31.05 7.71
C ASP A 416 -50.07 -30.20 7.57
N TYR A 417 -50.19 -29.49 6.45
CA TYR A 417 -51.31 -28.60 6.16
C TYR A 417 -51.90 -28.89 4.78
N GLY A 418 -53.19 -29.23 4.74
CA GLY A 418 -53.94 -29.46 3.50
C GLY A 418 -54.70 -28.23 3.00
N GLY A 419 -54.77 -28.05 1.68
CA GLY A 419 -55.61 -27.02 1.06
C GLY A 419 -55.04 -25.60 1.10
N VAL A 420 -53.71 -25.47 1.17
CA VAL A 420 -53.03 -24.17 1.26
C VAL A 420 -52.97 -23.52 -0.13
N PHE A 421 -53.40 -22.26 -0.23
CA PHE A 421 -53.36 -21.48 -1.47
C PHE A 421 -52.40 -20.30 -1.34
N THR A 422 -51.61 -20.08 -2.39
CA THR A 422 -50.62 -19.00 -2.45
C THR A 422 -51.25 -17.77 -3.11
N LEU A 423 -51.40 -16.66 -2.37
CA LEU A 423 -51.85 -15.38 -2.92
C LEU A 423 -50.76 -14.77 -3.81
N ARG A 424 -51.07 -14.50 -5.09
CA ARG A 424 -50.23 -13.71 -6.02
C ARG A 424 -50.96 -12.43 -6.40
N ILE A 425 -50.28 -11.29 -6.24
CA ILE A 425 -50.77 -9.95 -6.60
C ILE A 425 -49.98 -9.49 -7.84
N GLY A 426 -50.64 -9.16 -8.95
CA GLY A 426 -50.01 -8.73 -10.21
C GLY A 426 -50.85 -7.68 -10.98
N PHE A 427 -50.20 -6.93 -11.88
CA PHE A 427 -50.82 -5.93 -12.78
C PHE A 427 -50.90 -6.49 -14.21
N GLU A 428 -52.04 -6.29 -14.90
CA GLU A 428 -52.37 -6.79 -16.25
C GLU A 428 -51.99 -5.83 -17.41
N GLY A 429 -51.76 -6.42 -18.59
CA GLY A 429 -51.81 -5.79 -19.93
C GLY A 429 -50.50 -5.99 -20.72
N GLN A 430 -50.39 -6.70 -21.84
CA GLN A 430 -51.34 -7.26 -22.81
C GLN A 430 -50.79 -8.57 -23.39
N ASN A 431 -51.67 -9.53 -23.64
CA ASN A 431 -51.42 -10.67 -24.53
C ASN A 431 -51.63 -10.22 -25.99
N LEU A 432 -50.78 -10.65 -26.93
CA LEU A 432 -51.20 -11.08 -28.27
C LEU A 432 -50.12 -11.93 -28.97
N ALA A 433 -50.46 -13.22 -29.09
CA ALA A 433 -50.26 -14.15 -30.21
C ALA A 433 -48.84 -14.54 -30.70
N TRP A 434 -48.57 -15.83 -30.48
CA TRP A 434 -47.71 -16.68 -31.31
C TRP A 434 -48.22 -16.76 -32.76
N GLN A 435 -47.34 -16.55 -33.73
CA GLN A 435 -47.46 -17.15 -35.07
C GLN A 435 -46.08 -17.58 -35.58
N GLU A 436 -46.02 -18.84 -36.01
CA GLU A 436 -44.93 -19.43 -36.79
C GLU A 436 -44.86 -18.83 -38.20
N ALA A 437 -43.63 -18.78 -38.74
CA ALA A 437 -43.23 -19.07 -40.13
C ALA A 437 -42.27 -18.03 -40.72
N GLY A 438 -41.12 -18.50 -41.23
CA GLY A 438 -40.32 -17.72 -42.18
C GLY A 438 -38.82 -17.96 -42.11
N ARG A 439 -38.35 -19.13 -42.57
CA ARG A 439 -36.96 -19.30 -43.04
C ARG A 439 -36.68 -18.25 -44.11
N GLN A 440 -35.57 -17.51 -44.01
CA GLN A 440 -34.70 -17.34 -45.18
C GLN A 440 -33.23 -17.11 -44.81
N LYS A 441 -32.38 -17.84 -45.55
CA LYS A 441 -30.93 -17.89 -45.49
C LYS A 441 -30.33 -16.65 -46.14
N SER A 442 -29.33 -16.05 -45.51
CA SER A 442 -28.22 -15.42 -46.22
C SER A 442 -26.93 -15.54 -45.40
N ARG A 443 -26.05 -16.47 -45.81
CA ARG A 443 -24.62 -16.36 -45.50
C ARG A 443 -24.00 -15.37 -46.48
N PRO A 444 -23.07 -14.52 -46.01
CA PRO A 444 -21.79 -14.47 -46.70
C PRO A 444 -20.59 -14.58 -45.75
N LYS A 445 -19.71 -15.49 -46.17
CA LYS A 445 -18.23 -15.52 -46.18
C LYS A 445 -17.44 -15.17 -44.90
N ALA A 446 -16.65 -16.17 -44.53
CA ALA A 446 -15.61 -16.17 -43.52
C ALA A 446 -14.53 -15.10 -43.77
N ALA A 447 -14.27 -14.31 -42.73
CA ALA A 447 -12.96 -13.77 -42.41
C ALA A 447 -12.62 -14.28 -41.00
N SER A 448 -11.40 -14.78 -40.83
CA SER A 448 -10.88 -15.45 -39.63
C SER A 448 -11.08 -14.63 -38.36
N ILE A 449 -11.87 -15.15 -37.42
CA ILE A 449 -12.06 -14.62 -36.06
C ILE A 449 -11.56 -15.67 -35.07
N SER A 450 -10.65 -15.23 -34.19
CA SER A 450 -9.99 -15.98 -33.14
C SER A 450 -10.98 -16.60 -32.13
N PHE A 451 -10.65 -17.81 -31.68
CA PHE A 451 -11.42 -18.64 -30.75
C PHE A 451 -11.24 -18.18 -29.29
N VAL A 452 -11.92 -17.12 -28.84
CA VAL A 452 -12.21 -16.87 -27.40
C VAL A 452 -13.52 -16.07 -27.28
N ASP A 453 -14.67 -16.70 -27.54
CA ASP A 453 -15.98 -16.20 -27.09
C ASP A 453 -17.07 -17.28 -27.26
N ARG A 454 -17.31 -18.02 -26.17
CA ARG A 454 -18.50 -18.81 -25.80
C ARG A 454 -18.11 -19.55 -24.51
N TYR A 455 -18.60 -19.23 -23.32
CA TYR A 455 -20.00 -19.35 -22.89
C TYR A 455 -20.38 -18.32 -21.79
N PRO A 456 -21.56 -17.67 -21.89
CA PRO A 456 -22.26 -17.01 -20.80
C PRO A 456 -23.18 -18.03 -20.14
N SER A 457 -22.77 -18.64 -19.03
CA SER A 457 -23.64 -19.56 -18.30
C SER A 457 -23.36 -19.61 -16.80
N MET A 458 -23.35 -18.45 -16.14
CA MET A 458 -23.72 -18.35 -14.72
C MET A 458 -24.42 -17.01 -14.51
N GLY A 459 -25.72 -17.04 -14.22
CA GLY A 459 -26.49 -15.81 -13.96
C GLY A 459 -25.95 -15.06 -12.74
N ILE A 460 -26.27 -13.77 -12.63
CA ILE A 460 -25.80 -12.91 -11.54
C ILE A 460 -26.77 -13.08 -10.36
N PRO A 461 -26.38 -13.74 -9.25
CA PRO A 461 -27.26 -13.97 -8.12
C PRO A 461 -27.17 -12.80 -7.12
N ALA A 462 -28.32 -12.30 -6.68
CA ALA A 462 -28.42 -11.43 -5.51
C ALA A 462 -29.68 -11.83 -4.73
N SER A 463 -29.60 -11.83 -3.39
CA SER A 463 -30.67 -12.15 -2.43
C SER A 463 -32.08 -12.40 -3.01
N GLY A 464 -32.43 -13.64 -3.36
CA GLY A 464 -33.76 -14.00 -3.86
C GLY A 464 -34.02 -13.78 -5.37
N TRP A 465 -33.09 -13.19 -6.12
CA TRP A 465 -33.20 -12.84 -7.55
C TRP A 465 -32.01 -13.32 -8.37
N LEU A 466 -32.28 -13.75 -9.61
CA LEU A 466 -31.29 -14.20 -10.58
C LEU A 466 -31.53 -13.48 -11.90
N TRP A 467 -30.64 -12.55 -12.23
CA TRP A 467 -30.59 -12.02 -13.59
C TRP A 467 -30.04 -13.11 -14.51
N SER A 468 -30.84 -13.49 -15.51
CA SER A 468 -30.54 -14.58 -16.43
C SER A 468 -30.54 -14.05 -17.86
N PHE A 469 -29.49 -14.36 -18.58
CA PHE A 469 -29.38 -14.02 -19.99
C PHE A 469 -29.98 -15.14 -20.85
N ASP A 470 -30.98 -14.80 -21.65
CA ASP A 470 -31.62 -15.77 -22.55
C ASP A 470 -30.80 -15.95 -23.83
N ASN A 471 -29.91 -16.93 -23.78
CA ASN A 471 -29.07 -17.33 -24.90
C ASN A 471 -29.81 -18.01 -26.05
N GLN A 472 -31.05 -18.48 -25.84
CA GLN A 472 -31.72 -19.39 -26.78
C GLN A 472 -32.69 -18.67 -27.72
N TYR A 473 -33.35 -17.59 -27.28
CA TYR A 473 -34.37 -16.91 -28.09
C TYR A 473 -34.11 -15.41 -28.29
N THR A 474 -34.02 -14.64 -27.22
CA THR A 474 -34.07 -13.17 -27.28
C THR A 474 -32.71 -12.48 -27.27
N ARG A 475 -31.65 -13.13 -26.73
CA ARG A 475 -30.35 -12.49 -26.43
C ARG A 475 -30.47 -11.27 -25.53
N LEU A 476 -31.44 -11.27 -24.63
CA LEU A 476 -31.68 -10.21 -23.66
C LEU A 476 -31.59 -10.76 -22.23
N TRP A 477 -31.32 -9.87 -21.29
CA TRP A 477 -31.43 -10.13 -19.86
C TRP A 477 -32.89 -10.09 -19.43
N GLY A 478 -33.26 -11.07 -18.62
CA GLY A 478 -34.50 -11.10 -17.86
C GLY A 478 -34.23 -11.49 -16.40
N LEU A 479 -35.26 -11.40 -15.56
CA LEU A 479 -35.13 -11.65 -14.13
C LEU A 479 -35.92 -12.89 -13.70
N ARG A 480 -35.31 -13.71 -12.86
CA ARG A 480 -35.90 -14.89 -12.22
C ARG A 480 -35.77 -14.80 -10.71
N GLN A 481 -36.57 -15.54 -9.95
CA GLN A 481 -36.45 -15.61 -8.49
C GLN A 481 -35.54 -16.80 -8.11
N THR A 482 -34.52 -16.58 -7.27
CA THR A 482 -33.66 -17.66 -6.75
C THR A 482 -34.46 -18.46 -5.72
N GLY A 483 -34.89 -19.64 -6.14
CA GLY A 483 -35.79 -20.50 -5.35
C GLY A 483 -36.60 -21.42 -6.22
N ASN A 484 -36.78 -21.12 -7.51
CA ASN A 484 -37.45 -22.02 -8.45
C ASN A 484 -36.71 -22.05 -9.80
N LEU A 485 -35.55 -22.70 -9.83
CA LEU A 485 -34.72 -22.81 -11.04
C LEU A 485 -35.30 -23.80 -12.07
N ALA A 486 -36.36 -24.53 -11.71
CA ALA A 486 -36.97 -25.54 -12.56
C ALA A 486 -38.16 -25.03 -13.40
N ASP A 487 -38.89 -24.01 -12.93
CA ASP A 487 -40.08 -23.46 -13.63
C ASP A 487 -40.29 -21.95 -13.34
N SER A 488 -39.22 -21.18 -13.06
CA SER A 488 -39.39 -19.73 -12.95
C SER A 488 -39.72 -19.13 -14.32
N ALA A 489 -41.02 -19.01 -14.59
CA ALA A 489 -41.57 -18.00 -15.47
C ALA A 489 -40.81 -16.71 -15.18
N TRP A 490 -40.38 -16.05 -16.25
CA TRP A 490 -39.66 -14.80 -16.13
C TRP A 490 -40.45 -13.83 -15.25
N VAL A 491 -39.85 -13.41 -14.13
CA VAL A 491 -40.45 -12.37 -13.29
C VAL A 491 -40.43 -11.05 -14.06
N LEU A 492 -39.34 -10.82 -14.78
CA LEU A 492 -39.30 -9.89 -15.90
C LEU A 492 -38.83 -10.65 -17.14
N PRO A 493 -39.62 -10.71 -18.22
CA PRO A 493 -39.20 -11.38 -19.45
C PRO A 493 -37.91 -10.76 -19.99
N PRO A 494 -37.13 -11.51 -20.79
CA PRO A 494 -35.93 -11.00 -21.42
C PRO A 494 -36.27 -9.81 -22.31
N ALA A 495 -35.98 -8.62 -21.79
CA ALA A 495 -36.34 -7.35 -22.42
C ALA A 495 -35.20 -6.32 -22.32
N PHE A 496 -34.18 -6.62 -21.52
CA PHE A 496 -33.14 -5.67 -21.18
C PHE A 496 -31.84 -6.05 -21.85
N ARG A 497 -31.18 -5.07 -22.47
CA ARG A 497 -29.94 -5.31 -23.18
C ARG A 497 -28.76 -5.47 -22.22
N GLN A 498 -28.82 -4.81 -21.06
CA GLN A 498 -27.79 -4.87 -20.04
C GLN A 498 -28.33 -4.62 -18.63
N VAL A 499 -27.71 -5.24 -17.63
CA VAL A 499 -28.01 -5.07 -16.20
C VAL A 499 -26.71 -4.93 -15.40
N LYS A 500 -26.69 -4.10 -14.35
CA LYS A 500 -25.52 -3.87 -13.51
C LYS A 500 -25.91 -3.70 -12.04
N HIS A 501 -25.24 -4.42 -11.15
CA HIS A 501 -25.46 -4.28 -9.71
C HIS A 501 -24.86 -2.98 -9.15
N ILE A 502 -25.57 -2.36 -8.21
CA ILE A 502 -24.99 -1.37 -7.29
C ILE A 502 -24.45 -2.16 -6.09
N LEU A 503 -23.21 -1.88 -5.64
CA LEU A 503 -22.43 -2.68 -4.68
C LEU A 503 -22.95 -2.66 -3.22
N ASP A 504 -24.20 -2.26 -3.01
CA ASP A 504 -24.88 -2.16 -1.70
C ASP A 504 -26.24 -2.86 -1.84
N PRO A 505 -26.64 -3.81 -0.97
CA PRO A 505 -27.04 -5.15 -1.38
C PRO A 505 -28.48 -5.30 -1.90
N GLY A 506 -29.13 -4.21 -2.33
CA GLY A 506 -30.56 -4.19 -2.64
C GLY A 506 -30.98 -3.65 -4.00
N LEU A 507 -30.09 -3.15 -4.87
CA LEU A 507 -30.46 -2.46 -6.12
C LEU A 507 -29.70 -2.98 -7.36
N THR A 508 -30.40 -3.15 -8.49
CA THR A 508 -29.81 -3.35 -9.83
C THR A 508 -30.21 -2.21 -10.74
N MET A 509 -29.24 -1.63 -11.44
CA MET A 509 -29.48 -0.74 -12.58
C MET A 509 -29.80 -1.58 -13.82
N VAL A 510 -30.85 -1.19 -14.54
CA VAL A 510 -31.29 -1.85 -15.77
C VAL A 510 -31.27 -0.83 -16.89
N PHE A 511 -30.67 -1.20 -18.02
CA PHE A 511 -30.47 -0.33 -19.16
C PHE A 511 -31.35 -0.74 -20.35
N SER A 512 -31.88 0.25 -21.06
CA SER A 512 -32.67 0.02 -22.27
C SER A 512 -31.82 -0.26 -23.54
N GLY A 513 -30.49 -0.12 -23.50
CA GLY A 513 -29.61 -0.31 -24.66
C GLY A 513 -28.30 -1.05 -24.36
N ASP A 514 -27.51 -1.28 -25.41
CA ASP A 514 -26.38 -2.24 -25.43
C ASP A 514 -25.08 -1.71 -24.79
N GLN A 515 -25.03 -0.41 -24.50
CA GLN A 515 -23.82 0.28 -24.07
C GLN A 515 -24.14 1.30 -22.97
N PHE A 516 -23.16 1.55 -22.10
CA PHE A 516 -23.17 2.62 -21.11
C PHE A 516 -21.81 3.31 -21.12
N ALA A 517 -21.78 4.56 -20.67
CA ALA A 517 -20.58 5.35 -20.52
C ALA A 517 -20.46 5.86 -19.08
N VAL A 518 -19.23 6.11 -18.64
CA VAL A 518 -18.92 6.71 -17.34
C VAL A 518 -18.65 8.19 -17.57
N ASN A 519 -19.17 9.06 -16.72
CA ASN A 519 -18.87 10.49 -16.74
C ASN A 519 -18.71 11.04 -15.32
N ASP A 520 -18.12 12.22 -15.20
CA ASP A 520 -17.78 12.83 -13.90
C ASP A 520 -18.99 13.38 -13.13
N PHE A 521 -20.16 13.49 -13.79
CA PHE A 521 -21.35 14.14 -13.22
C PHE A 521 -22.25 13.17 -12.47
N THR A 522 -22.48 11.99 -13.06
CA THR A 522 -23.32 10.94 -12.50
C THR A 522 -22.57 9.62 -12.38
N GLY A 523 -21.30 9.50 -12.75
CA GLY A 523 -20.54 8.24 -12.65
C GLY A 523 -21.02 7.11 -13.58
N THR A 524 -22.26 7.14 -14.07
CA THR A 524 -22.83 6.18 -15.03
C THR A 524 -23.96 6.86 -15.80
N VAL A 525 -23.86 6.88 -17.13
CA VAL A 525 -24.89 7.38 -18.07
C VAL A 525 -25.12 6.34 -19.17
N GLY A 526 -26.35 6.11 -19.58
CA GLY A 526 -26.67 5.22 -20.69
C GLY A 526 -26.42 5.88 -22.06
N VAL A 527 -25.64 5.24 -22.94
CA VAL A 527 -25.41 5.69 -24.34
C VAL A 527 -25.23 4.49 -25.25
N ALA A 528 -25.95 4.39 -26.37
CA ALA A 528 -25.69 3.37 -27.41
C ALA A 528 -25.91 3.93 -28.81
N ASP A 529 -25.01 3.62 -29.75
CA ASP A 529 -25.11 3.75 -31.22
C ASP A 529 -26.29 4.65 -31.72
N ASP A 530 -26.10 5.96 -31.57
CA ASP A 530 -27.01 7.03 -32.02
C ASP A 530 -28.39 7.15 -31.33
N ARG A 531 -28.59 6.56 -30.14
CA ARG A 531 -29.82 6.70 -29.32
C ARG A 531 -29.53 6.84 -27.81
N LEU A 532 -30.35 7.64 -27.12
CA LEU A 532 -30.30 7.77 -25.66
C LEU A 532 -30.72 6.45 -25.00
N CYS A 533 -29.89 5.93 -24.10
CA CYS A 533 -30.25 4.78 -23.28
C CYS A 533 -30.76 5.26 -21.93
N LEU A 534 -31.93 4.75 -21.56
CA LEU A 534 -32.60 5.12 -20.33
C LEU A 534 -32.25 4.10 -19.26
N LEU A 535 -32.06 4.60 -18.05
CA LEU A 535 -31.77 3.80 -16.88
C LEU A 535 -32.96 3.80 -15.93
N THR A 536 -33.10 2.68 -15.24
CA THR A 536 -34.05 2.48 -14.15
C THR A 536 -33.44 1.58 -13.08
N LEU A 537 -33.97 1.65 -11.86
CA LEU A 537 -33.55 0.86 -10.71
C LEU A 537 -34.54 -0.27 -10.42
N PHE A 538 -34.02 -1.47 -10.20
CA PHE A 538 -34.72 -2.63 -9.68
C PHE A 538 -34.36 -2.83 -8.21
N SER A 539 -35.35 -2.91 -7.33
CA SER A 539 -35.14 -3.21 -5.92
C SER A 539 -35.28 -4.70 -5.66
N HIS A 540 -34.22 -5.30 -5.12
CA HIS A 540 -34.16 -6.70 -4.69
C HIS A 540 -34.97 -6.93 -3.43
N GLU A 541 -35.03 -5.95 -2.53
CA GLU A 541 -35.88 -5.99 -1.35
C GLU A 541 -37.37 -6.02 -1.74
N LYS A 542 -37.78 -5.16 -2.69
CA LYS A 542 -39.19 -5.02 -3.10
C LYS A 542 -39.59 -5.91 -4.28
N GLY A 543 -38.62 -6.52 -4.96
CA GLY A 543 -38.84 -7.36 -6.14
C GLY A 543 -39.44 -6.66 -7.35
N LYS A 544 -39.26 -5.34 -7.51
CA LYS A 544 -39.85 -4.58 -8.60
C LYS A 544 -38.97 -3.42 -9.06
N MET A 545 -39.23 -2.92 -10.26
CA MET A 545 -38.69 -1.62 -10.71
C MET A 545 -39.23 -0.53 -9.78
N ILE A 546 -38.35 0.33 -9.30
CA ILE A 546 -38.69 1.39 -8.34
C ILE A 546 -38.61 2.80 -8.94
N THR A 547 -38.21 2.92 -10.21
CA THR A 547 -38.18 4.17 -10.98
C THR A 547 -38.75 3.94 -12.39
N PRO A 548 -39.34 4.93 -13.07
CA PRO A 548 -39.58 4.86 -14.51
C PRO A 548 -38.27 5.04 -15.31
N PHE A 549 -38.21 4.56 -16.56
CA PHE A 549 -37.11 4.80 -17.51
C PHE A 549 -37.07 6.29 -17.92
N ALA A 550 -36.61 7.17 -17.04
CA ALA A 550 -36.65 8.62 -17.24
C ALA A 550 -35.33 9.32 -16.88
N TRP A 551 -34.32 8.56 -16.43
CA TRP A 551 -33.02 9.10 -16.06
C TRP A 551 -31.98 8.76 -17.12
N LEU A 552 -31.12 9.75 -17.40
CA LEU A 552 -29.96 9.57 -18.24
C LEU A 552 -28.79 8.97 -17.45
N GLY A 553 -28.68 9.32 -16.17
CA GLY A 553 -27.66 8.81 -15.27
C GLY A 553 -27.96 9.09 -13.80
N ILE A 554 -27.27 8.34 -12.93
CA ILE A 554 -27.35 8.47 -11.46
C ILE A 554 -25.98 8.29 -10.84
N ARG A 555 -25.61 9.21 -9.94
CA ARG A 555 -24.36 9.21 -9.15
C ARG A 555 -24.38 8.10 -8.10
N ARG A 556 -24.14 6.87 -8.56
CA ARG A 556 -24.13 5.66 -7.72
C ARG A 556 -23.19 5.75 -6.50
N HIS A 557 -22.06 6.47 -6.63
CA HIS A 557 -21.09 6.65 -5.54
C HIS A 557 -21.69 7.35 -4.32
N ASP A 558 -22.75 8.16 -4.49
CA ASP A 558 -23.45 8.77 -3.36
C ASP A 558 -24.09 7.67 -2.47
N PHE A 559 -24.70 6.65 -3.08
CA PHE A 559 -25.21 5.50 -2.33
C PHE A 559 -24.08 4.62 -1.78
N GLU A 560 -23.02 4.37 -2.55
CA GLU A 560 -21.87 3.54 -2.12
C GLU A 560 -21.14 4.16 -0.91
N ARG A 561 -21.15 5.49 -0.76
CA ARG A 561 -20.65 6.22 0.43
C ARG A 561 -21.63 6.22 1.61
N GLY A 562 -22.80 5.59 1.47
CA GLY A 562 -23.81 5.50 2.51
C GLY A 562 -24.75 6.70 2.61
N PHE A 563 -24.76 7.62 1.63
CA PHE A 563 -25.66 8.78 1.68
C PHE A 563 -27.13 8.39 1.44
N PRO A 564 -28.08 9.12 2.06
CA PRO A 564 -29.50 8.80 1.95
C PRO A 564 -30.07 9.11 0.55
N ASN A 565 -29.47 10.04 -0.19
CA ASN A 565 -29.87 10.40 -1.55
C ASN A 565 -28.67 10.35 -2.51
N ALA A 566 -28.95 10.09 -3.78
CA ALA A 566 -28.00 10.19 -4.88
C ALA A 566 -28.47 11.23 -5.90
N ALA A 567 -27.52 11.97 -6.48
CA ALA A 567 -27.81 12.87 -7.58
C ALA A 567 -28.13 12.10 -8.87
N PHE A 568 -29.17 12.50 -9.59
CA PHE A 568 -29.50 11.97 -10.90
C PHE A 568 -29.69 13.11 -11.90
N ILE A 569 -29.61 12.78 -13.20
CA ILE A 569 -29.95 13.71 -14.28
C ILE A 569 -31.10 13.15 -15.12
N GLY A 570 -32.16 13.96 -15.25
CA GLY A 570 -33.36 13.61 -16.01
C GLY A 570 -33.18 13.76 -17.53
N GLN A 571 -34.16 13.25 -18.29
CA GLN A 571 -34.28 13.43 -19.75
C GLN A 571 -34.50 14.87 -20.21
N ASP A 572 -34.66 15.82 -19.31
CA ASP A 572 -34.70 17.26 -19.59
C ASP A 572 -33.39 17.96 -19.25
N GLY A 573 -32.38 17.22 -18.77
CA GLY A 573 -31.07 17.73 -18.39
C GLY A 573 -31.05 18.38 -17.00
N ALA A 574 -32.18 18.39 -16.28
CA ALA A 574 -32.24 18.88 -14.92
C ALA A 574 -31.66 17.84 -13.96
N PHE A 575 -30.91 18.32 -12.97
CA PHE A 575 -30.43 17.50 -11.87
C PHE A 575 -31.49 17.38 -10.79
N GLY A 576 -31.55 16.22 -10.14
CA GLY A 576 -32.40 15.96 -8.99
C GLY A 576 -31.70 15.05 -7.99
N LEU A 577 -32.34 14.83 -6.84
CA LEU A 577 -31.90 13.87 -5.83
C LEU A 577 -32.93 12.75 -5.72
N THR A 578 -32.48 11.51 -5.61
CA THR A 578 -33.35 10.35 -5.38
C THR A 578 -32.90 9.58 -4.16
N ASP A 579 -33.86 9.05 -3.41
CA ASP A 579 -33.57 8.06 -2.36
C ASP A 579 -33.34 6.66 -2.96
N ARG A 580 -32.97 5.70 -2.12
CA ARG A 580 -32.80 4.28 -2.47
C ARG A 580 -34.10 3.58 -2.88
N LYS A 581 -35.25 4.22 -2.65
CA LYS A 581 -36.57 3.74 -3.08
C LYS A 581 -36.95 4.31 -4.45
N GLY A 582 -36.06 5.06 -5.11
CA GLY A 582 -36.29 5.63 -6.43
C GLY A 582 -37.20 6.85 -6.42
N GLN A 583 -37.48 7.42 -5.24
CA GLN A 583 -38.34 8.57 -5.10
C GLN A 583 -37.50 9.83 -5.19
N ALA A 584 -37.84 10.68 -6.17
CA ALA A 584 -37.25 12.01 -6.27
C ALA A 584 -37.56 12.80 -4.98
N LYS A 585 -36.53 13.43 -4.42
CA LYS A 585 -36.66 14.28 -3.24
C LYS A 585 -37.54 15.48 -3.60
N LYS A 586 -38.55 15.73 -2.77
CA LYS A 586 -39.49 16.84 -2.95
C LYS A 586 -39.08 18.07 -2.15
N GLY A 587 -39.33 19.24 -2.71
CA GLY A 587 -39.19 20.52 -2.05
C GLY A 587 -40.35 20.83 -1.11
N PRO A 588 -40.28 21.96 -0.37
CA PRO A 588 -41.34 22.39 0.56
C PRO A 588 -42.71 22.60 -0.11
N ASP A 589 -42.73 22.86 -1.42
CA ASP A 589 -43.91 23.03 -2.25
C ASP A 589 -44.51 21.70 -2.76
N GLY A 590 -43.92 20.56 -2.37
CA GLY A 590 -44.36 19.22 -2.76
C GLY A 590 -43.97 18.81 -4.19
N LYS A 591 -43.24 19.66 -4.92
CA LYS A 591 -42.69 19.36 -6.25
C LYS A 591 -41.30 18.74 -6.14
N ASP A 592 -40.87 18.01 -7.16
CA ASP A 592 -39.52 17.42 -7.18
C ASP A 592 -38.46 18.53 -7.14
N LEU A 593 -37.47 18.39 -6.27
CA LEU A 593 -36.32 19.28 -6.23
C LEU A 593 -35.56 19.16 -7.54
N ARG A 594 -35.48 20.29 -8.24
CA ARG A 594 -34.81 20.42 -9.52
C ARG A 594 -33.71 21.46 -9.43
N PHE A 595 -32.54 21.05 -9.87
CA PHE A 595 -31.33 21.85 -9.87
C PHE A 595 -30.82 21.97 -11.30
N SER A 596 -30.13 23.07 -11.58
CA SER A 596 -29.37 23.23 -12.82
C SER A 596 -28.04 22.48 -12.73
N TYR A 597 -27.52 22.33 -11.52
CA TYR A 597 -26.33 21.55 -11.22
C TYR A 597 -26.32 21.10 -9.74
N ILE A 598 -25.80 19.91 -9.46
CA ILE A 598 -25.49 19.42 -8.11
C ILE A 598 -24.04 18.92 -8.11
N GLY A 599 -23.23 19.49 -7.22
CA GLY A 599 -21.83 19.13 -6.97
C GLY A 599 -21.68 17.81 -6.24
N GLU A 600 -20.45 17.31 -6.17
CA GLU A 600 -20.13 16.20 -5.27
C GLU A 600 -20.33 16.62 -3.82
N PHE A 601 -20.73 15.66 -2.98
CA PHE A 601 -20.73 15.86 -1.53
C PHE A 601 -19.29 15.81 -1.01
N VAL A 602 -18.79 16.94 -0.54
CA VAL A 602 -17.50 17.11 0.12
C VAL A 602 -17.77 17.51 1.58
N ASN A 603 -17.25 16.74 2.53
CA ASN A 603 -17.49 16.94 3.97
C ASN A 603 -18.97 17.06 4.36
N GLY A 604 -19.85 16.36 3.63
CA GLY A 604 -21.30 16.33 3.89
C GLY A 604 -22.11 17.43 3.20
N TYR A 605 -21.46 18.32 2.43
CA TYR A 605 -22.13 19.40 1.70
C TYR A 605 -21.88 19.27 0.20
N ALA A 606 -22.91 19.53 -0.61
CA ALA A 606 -22.78 19.66 -2.04
C ALA A 606 -23.18 21.06 -2.48
N LEU A 607 -22.43 21.58 -3.44
CA LEU A 607 -22.80 22.78 -4.15
C LEU A 607 -24.07 22.53 -4.97
N ALA A 608 -25.02 23.45 -4.94
CA ALA A 608 -26.27 23.32 -5.66
C ALA A 608 -26.65 24.62 -6.34
N VAL A 609 -27.04 24.52 -7.62
CA VAL A 609 -27.40 25.68 -8.44
C VAL A 609 -28.86 25.62 -8.84
N THR A 610 -29.57 26.72 -8.64
CA THR A 610 -30.94 26.92 -9.13
C THR A 610 -30.98 28.02 -10.17
N GLY A 611 -31.89 27.93 -11.13
CA GLY A 611 -31.94 28.88 -12.25
C GLY A 611 -30.85 28.61 -13.27
N GLY A 612 -31.12 28.95 -14.52
CA GLY A 612 -30.22 28.79 -15.64
C GLY A 612 -30.12 27.36 -16.20
N LYS A 613 -29.61 27.26 -17.43
CA LYS A 613 -29.38 26.00 -18.14
C LYS A 613 -28.01 25.99 -18.81
N ILE A 614 -27.43 24.80 -18.92
CA ILE A 614 -26.15 24.62 -19.61
C ILE A 614 -26.42 24.68 -21.13
N ARG A 615 -25.96 25.75 -21.80
CA ARG A 615 -26.05 25.89 -23.26
C ARG A 615 -24.74 25.66 -23.98
N GLN A 616 -23.63 25.79 -23.27
CA GLN A 616 -22.31 25.66 -23.83
C GLN A 616 -21.43 24.89 -22.85
N ILE A 617 -20.53 24.06 -23.38
CA ILE A 617 -19.47 23.39 -22.61
C ILE A 617 -18.15 23.49 -23.38
N ARG A 618 -17.05 23.55 -22.65
CA ARG A 618 -15.70 23.35 -23.14
C ARG A 618 -15.23 21.94 -22.88
N ASP A 619 -14.53 21.37 -23.86
CA ASP A 619 -13.81 20.11 -23.68
C ASP A 619 -12.42 20.34 -23.04
N ALA A 620 -11.67 19.25 -22.87
CA ALA A 620 -10.31 19.27 -22.33
C ALA A 620 -9.32 20.14 -23.14
N ASN A 621 -9.63 20.42 -24.41
CA ASN A 621 -8.84 21.29 -25.29
C ASN A 621 -9.33 22.74 -25.30
N GLN A 622 -10.22 23.11 -24.37
CA GLN A 622 -10.85 24.44 -24.29
C GLN A 622 -11.75 24.78 -25.50
N LEU A 623 -12.06 23.81 -26.36
CA LEU A 623 -12.96 24.02 -27.50
C LEU A 623 -14.39 24.11 -26.98
N LYS A 624 -15.07 25.20 -27.34
CA LYS A 624 -16.44 25.47 -26.96
C LYS A 624 -17.42 24.76 -27.89
N TYR A 625 -18.39 24.05 -27.32
CA TYR A 625 -19.46 23.36 -28.04
C TYR A 625 -20.83 23.89 -27.60
N GLN A 626 -21.66 24.26 -28.57
CA GLN A 626 -23.06 24.61 -28.34
C GLN A 626 -23.89 23.34 -28.14
N LEU A 627 -24.79 23.36 -27.16
CA LEU A 627 -25.65 22.25 -26.79
C LEU A 627 -27.06 22.50 -27.32
N GLU A 628 -27.31 22.02 -28.53
CA GLU A 628 -28.61 22.20 -29.23
C GLU A 628 -29.66 21.15 -28.86
N SER A 629 -29.27 20.05 -28.22
CA SER A 629 -30.17 18.98 -27.78
C SER A 629 -29.64 18.25 -26.54
N ILE A 630 -30.52 17.58 -25.80
CA ILE A 630 -30.09 16.74 -24.67
C ILE A 630 -29.24 15.55 -25.10
N TYR A 631 -29.40 15.09 -26.35
CA TYR A 631 -28.52 14.11 -26.96
C TYR A 631 -27.07 14.63 -27.04
N ASN A 632 -26.88 15.88 -27.44
CA ASN A 632 -25.56 16.53 -27.46
C ASN A 632 -25.00 16.70 -26.04
N LEU A 633 -25.86 17.00 -25.07
CA LEU A 633 -25.48 17.08 -23.65
C LEU A 633 -24.97 15.73 -23.12
N ALA A 634 -25.76 14.66 -23.28
CA ALA A 634 -25.40 13.32 -22.82
C ALA A 634 -24.14 12.79 -23.51
N ARG A 635 -24.07 12.89 -24.85
CA ARG A 635 -22.94 12.40 -25.63
C ARG A 635 -21.64 13.14 -25.29
N LYS A 636 -21.70 14.45 -25.09
CA LYS A 636 -20.49 15.24 -24.78
C LYS A 636 -20.01 15.04 -23.35
N PHE A 637 -20.91 14.89 -22.37
CA PHE A 637 -20.52 14.45 -21.02
C PHE A 637 -19.81 13.08 -21.03
N CYS A 638 -20.16 12.18 -21.96
CA CYS A 638 -19.53 10.87 -22.09
C CYS A 638 -18.19 10.88 -22.85
N LEU A 639 -17.89 11.92 -23.64
CA LEU A 639 -16.71 11.96 -24.52
C LEU A 639 -15.56 12.82 -24.00
N THR A 640 -15.81 13.72 -23.05
CA THR A 640 -14.79 14.66 -22.56
C THR A 640 -14.49 14.41 -21.09
N SER A 641 -13.27 13.98 -20.78
CA SER A 641 -12.72 14.09 -19.43
C SER A 641 -12.50 15.57 -19.14
N VAL A 642 -13.26 16.16 -18.23
CA VAL A 642 -13.18 17.60 -17.97
C VAL A 642 -12.10 17.83 -16.92
N THR A 643 -11.01 18.52 -17.27
CA THR A 643 -9.97 18.90 -16.28
C THR A 643 -10.53 19.93 -15.28
N ASN A 644 -9.99 19.99 -14.05
CA ASN A 644 -10.49 20.88 -12.96
C ASN A 644 -10.62 22.38 -13.35
N GLN A 645 -9.83 22.85 -14.31
CA GLN A 645 -9.89 24.23 -14.78
C GLN A 645 -11.00 24.44 -15.84
N THR A 646 -11.20 23.46 -16.70
CA THR A 646 -12.33 23.40 -17.64
C THR A 646 -13.66 23.29 -16.89
N TRP A 647 -13.65 22.68 -15.70
CA TRP A 647 -14.79 22.58 -14.80
C TRP A 647 -15.30 23.93 -14.28
N ARG A 648 -14.41 24.75 -13.66
CA ARG A 648 -14.76 26.12 -13.25
C ARG A 648 -15.28 26.93 -14.43
N ASP A 649 -14.63 26.81 -15.59
CA ASP A 649 -15.04 27.52 -16.80
C ASP A 649 -16.41 27.07 -17.34
N ASN A 650 -16.76 25.79 -17.24
CA ASN A 650 -18.04 25.23 -17.71
C ASN A 650 -19.22 25.59 -16.80
N LEU A 651 -18.98 25.65 -15.49
CA LEU A 651 -19.94 26.15 -14.52
C LEU A 651 -20.34 27.61 -14.77
N LEU A 652 -19.38 28.42 -15.23
CA LEU A 652 -19.61 29.80 -15.63
C LEU A 652 -20.42 29.92 -16.94
N MET A 653 -20.74 28.81 -17.63
CA MET A 653 -21.54 28.78 -18.86
C MET A 653 -23.03 28.49 -18.62
N LEU A 654 -23.49 28.54 -17.36
CA LEU A 654 -24.91 28.55 -17.06
C LEU A 654 -25.51 29.88 -17.51
N GLU A 655 -26.40 29.84 -18.49
CA GLU A 655 -27.17 31.01 -18.94
C GLU A 655 -28.55 31.00 -18.31
N ALA A 656 -29.12 32.19 -18.08
CA ALA A 656 -30.47 32.31 -17.55
C ALA A 656 -31.50 31.49 -18.37
N ASP A 657 -32.42 30.86 -17.67
CA ASP A 657 -33.56 30.14 -18.23
C ASP A 657 -34.87 30.67 -17.64
N ASP A 658 -35.98 30.00 -17.90
CA ASP A 658 -37.32 30.41 -17.42
C ASP A 658 -37.43 30.40 -15.88
N ARG A 659 -36.45 29.79 -15.18
CA ARG A 659 -36.35 29.77 -13.71
C ARG A 659 -35.47 30.92 -13.17
N GLY A 660 -34.87 31.73 -14.05
CA GLY A 660 -34.04 32.89 -13.71
C GLY A 660 -32.54 32.69 -13.99
N ALA A 661 -31.73 33.65 -13.55
CA ALA A 661 -30.26 33.56 -13.61
C ALA A 661 -29.73 32.49 -12.63
N PRO A 662 -28.59 31.83 -12.95
CA PRO A 662 -28.01 30.83 -12.05
C PRO A 662 -27.64 31.45 -10.71
N ARG A 663 -28.11 30.83 -9.62
CA ARG A 663 -27.81 31.20 -8.25
C ARG A 663 -27.26 30.00 -7.50
N TRP A 664 -26.16 30.24 -6.81
CA TRP A 664 -25.35 29.23 -6.14
C TRP A 664 -25.65 29.20 -4.64
N GLY A 665 -25.79 27.99 -4.11
CA GLY A 665 -25.98 27.69 -2.70
C GLY A 665 -25.42 26.30 -2.35
N PHE A 666 -25.76 25.81 -1.17
CA PHE A 666 -25.24 24.54 -0.64
C PHE A 666 -26.35 23.70 -0.01
N ILE A 667 -26.31 22.40 -0.28
CA ILE A 667 -27.22 21.40 0.30
C ILE A 667 -26.45 20.36 1.11
N ASP A 668 -27.10 19.76 2.11
CA ASP A 668 -26.58 18.60 2.85
C ASP A 668 -26.82 17.28 2.09
N THR A 669 -26.25 16.16 2.58
CA THR A 669 -26.46 14.81 2.00
C THR A 669 -27.94 14.35 1.99
N SER A 670 -28.79 14.99 2.78
CA SER A 670 -30.23 14.76 2.81
C SER A 670 -31.01 15.58 1.76
N GLY A 671 -30.32 16.49 1.06
CA GLY A 671 -30.86 17.38 0.04
C GLY A 671 -31.49 18.66 0.60
N ASN A 672 -31.27 18.98 1.87
CA ASN A 672 -31.80 20.20 2.48
C ASN A 672 -30.84 21.36 2.23
N TRP A 673 -31.39 22.56 1.98
CA TRP A 673 -30.59 23.78 1.86
C TRP A 673 -29.91 24.12 3.18
N VAL A 674 -28.59 24.09 3.19
CA VAL A 674 -27.74 24.61 4.27
C VAL A 674 -27.51 26.10 4.03
N ILE A 675 -27.29 26.47 2.77
CA ILE A 675 -27.19 27.85 2.33
C ILE A 675 -28.06 28.04 1.10
N GLN A 676 -29.07 28.89 1.21
CA GLN A 676 -29.99 29.19 0.12
C GLN A 676 -29.26 29.76 -1.11
N PRO A 677 -29.72 29.48 -2.35
CA PRO A 677 -29.15 30.05 -3.56
C PRO A 677 -29.15 31.57 -3.53
N GLN A 678 -27.98 32.18 -3.43
CA GLN A 678 -27.85 33.64 -3.32
C GLN A 678 -26.58 34.20 -3.96
N TYR A 679 -25.58 33.35 -4.21
CA TYR A 679 -24.30 33.76 -4.79
C TYR A 679 -24.35 33.70 -6.31
N ASP A 680 -23.58 34.59 -6.95
CA ASP A 680 -23.41 34.57 -8.41
C ASP A 680 -22.51 33.40 -8.84
N PHE A 681 -21.58 33.02 -7.96
CA PHE A 681 -20.69 31.88 -8.09
C PHE A 681 -20.26 31.41 -6.69
N ALA A 682 -20.03 30.11 -6.52
CA ALA A 682 -19.46 29.56 -5.30
C ALA A 682 -18.50 28.41 -5.63
N GLU A 683 -17.53 28.19 -4.77
CA GLU A 683 -16.69 27.00 -4.77
C GLU A 683 -17.15 25.99 -3.72
N ASN A 684 -16.64 24.76 -3.79
CA ASN A 684 -16.88 23.78 -2.73
C ASN A 684 -16.27 24.26 -1.40
N PHE A 685 -16.84 23.81 -0.28
CA PHE A 685 -16.18 23.95 1.02
C PHE A 685 -14.87 23.16 1.03
N ASP A 686 -13.81 23.78 1.56
CA ASP A 686 -12.55 23.10 1.85
C ASP A 686 -12.67 22.18 3.09
N ASP A 687 -11.60 21.45 3.41
CA ASP A 687 -11.55 20.56 4.59
C ASP A 687 -11.69 21.27 5.94
N ASN A 688 -11.65 22.60 5.94
CA ASN A 688 -11.82 23.42 7.13
C ASN A 688 -13.19 24.11 7.17
N GLY A 689 -14.07 23.84 6.19
CA GLY A 689 -15.42 24.38 6.15
C GLY A 689 -15.55 25.80 5.60
N PHE A 690 -14.62 26.25 4.74
CA PHE A 690 -14.68 27.56 4.09
C PHE A 690 -14.87 27.46 2.58
N ALA A 691 -15.67 28.35 2.00
CA ALA A 691 -15.91 28.43 0.56
C ALA A 691 -15.67 29.85 0.04
N GLU A 692 -15.01 29.96 -1.11
CA GLU A 692 -14.98 31.21 -1.88
C GLU A 692 -16.32 31.39 -2.58
N VAL A 693 -16.92 32.57 -2.42
CA VAL A 693 -18.17 32.92 -3.08
C VAL A 693 -18.09 34.32 -3.66
N THR A 694 -18.79 34.53 -4.78
CA THR A 694 -18.86 35.82 -5.46
C THR A 694 -20.27 36.38 -5.37
N LYS A 695 -20.38 37.66 -5.01
CA LYS A 695 -21.64 38.40 -4.93
C LYS A 695 -21.46 39.82 -5.47
N GLY A 696 -22.24 40.19 -6.49
CA GLY A 696 -22.12 41.48 -7.17
C GLY A 696 -20.78 41.67 -7.88
N GLY A 697 -20.14 40.59 -8.32
CA GLY A 697 -18.83 40.63 -8.99
C GLY A 697 -17.62 40.81 -8.05
N LEU A 698 -17.81 40.72 -6.73
CA LEU A 698 -16.75 40.77 -5.73
C LEU A 698 -16.66 39.43 -4.98
N SER A 699 -15.45 38.96 -4.72
CA SER A 699 -15.21 37.70 -3.99
C SER A 699 -15.14 37.92 -2.48
N GLY A 700 -15.58 36.92 -1.74
CA GLY A 700 -15.49 36.80 -0.30
C GLY A 700 -15.34 35.35 0.13
N ILE A 701 -15.08 35.13 1.42
CA ILE A 701 -15.03 33.78 2.01
C ILE A 701 -16.18 33.67 2.99
N ILE A 702 -16.91 32.56 2.92
CA ILE A 702 -17.94 32.19 3.89
C ILE A 702 -17.58 30.88 4.58
N ASN A 703 -18.12 30.65 5.77
CA ASN A 703 -18.10 29.34 6.40
C ASN A 703 -19.40 28.55 6.10
N THR A 704 -19.50 27.32 6.62
CA THR A 704 -20.67 26.44 6.48
C THR A 704 -21.97 27.02 7.04
N ASN A 705 -21.91 27.98 7.96
CA ASN A 705 -23.08 28.69 8.51
C ASN A 705 -23.49 29.91 7.67
N ASN A 706 -22.87 30.12 6.50
CA ASN A 706 -23.04 31.31 5.66
C ASN A 706 -22.56 32.62 6.32
N GLU A 707 -21.71 32.54 7.34
CA GLU A 707 -21.09 33.72 7.95
C GLU A 707 -19.96 34.20 7.03
N VAL A 708 -19.97 35.50 6.73
CA VAL A 708 -18.97 36.12 5.88
C VAL A 708 -17.68 36.33 6.69
N ILE A 709 -16.67 35.51 6.42
CA ILE A 709 -15.34 35.55 7.04
C ILE A 709 -14.48 36.63 6.37
N ILE A 710 -14.54 36.72 5.05
CA ILE A 710 -13.91 37.80 4.28
C ILE A 710 -15.00 38.53 3.49
N PRO A 711 -15.18 39.84 3.71
CA PRO A 711 -16.25 40.61 3.08
C PRO A 711 -16.05 40.79 1.58
N PHE A 712 -17.17 40.90 0.85
CA PHE A 712 -17.25 41.16 -0.60
C PHE A 712 -16.78 42.58 -0.95
N ARG A 713 -15.48 42.83 -0.82
CA ARG A 713 -14.84 44.14 -1.09
C ARG A 713 -13.73 44.06 -2.12
N HIS A 714 -13.30 42.85 -2.46
CA HIS A 714 -12.12 42.60 -3.27
C HIS A 714 -12.52 41.90 -4.57
N LEU A 715 -11.76 42.17 -5.65
CA LEU A 715 -12.01 41.53 -6.94
C LEU A 715 -11.75 40.02 -6.89
N ASN A 716 -10.75 39.58 -6.14
CA ASN A 716 -10.45 38.17 -5.94
C ASN A 716 -9.96 37.90 -4.51
N VAL A 717 -10.31 36.74 -3.99
CA VAL A 717 -9.78 36.21 -2.72
C VAL A 717 -9.22 34.83 -2.99
N THR A 718 -7.91 34.63 -2.85
CA THR A 718 -7.26 33.36 -3.18
C THR A 718 -6.55 32.79 -1.96
N ALA A 719 -6.54 31.46 -1.80
CA ALA A 719 -5.77 30.81 -0.75
C ALA A 719 -4.25 31.04 -0.98
N PHE A 720 -3.52 31.37 0.08
CA PHE A 720 -2.07 31.62 0.09
C PHE A 720 -1.43 31.10 1.39
N HIS A 721 -0.83 29.91 1.32
CA HIS A 721 -0.35 29.15 2.50
C HIS A 721 -1.48 28.93 3.54
N HIS A 722 -1.26 29.32 4.81
CA HIS A 722 -2.26 29.23 5.89
C HIS A 722 -3.22 30.44 5.96
N PHE A 723 -3.18 31.32 4.96
CA PHE A 723 -3.93 32.58 4.90
C PHE A 723 -4.74 32.67 3.60
N TRP A 724 -5.70 33.58 3.54
CA TRP A 724 -6.31 34.04 2.30
C TRP A 724 -5.70 35.38 1.90
N LYS A 725 -5.45 35.55 0.62
CA LYS A 725 -4.86 36.73 0.01
C LYS A 725 -5.92 37.45 -0.81
N THR A 726 -6.09 38.73 -0.56
CA THR A 726 -6.95 39.58 -1.39
C THR A 726 -6.15 40.27 -2.47
N THR A 727 -6.69 40.29 -3.68
CA THR A 727 -6.05 40.91 -4.84
C THR A 727 -7.00 41.87 -5.54
N ASP A 728 -6.62 43.15 -5.59
CA ASP A 728 -7.34 44.20 -6.30
C ASP A 728 -6.46 44.76 -7.42
N ARG A 729 -6.95 44.72 -8.66
CA ARG A 729 -6.24 45.21 -9.86
C ARG A 729 -4.81 44.66 -10.00
N GLY A 730 -4.60 43.41 -9.58
CA GLY A 730 -3.30 42.73 -9.65
C GLY A 730 -2.35 43.04 -8.49
N GLN A 731 -2.72 43.89 -7.54
CA GLN A 731 -1.93 44.16 -6.33
C GLN A 731 -2.44 43.39 -5.12
N THR A 732 -1.50 42.88 -4.32
CA THR A 732 -1.80 42.19 -3.06
C THR A 732 -2.08 43.23 -1.99
N THR A 733 -3.25 43.20 -1.38
CA THR A 733 -3.66 44.26 -0.44
C THR A 733 -3.61 43.78 1.00
N LEU A 734 -4.15 42.60 1.31
CA LEU A 734 -4.23 42.07 2.68
C LEU A 734 -4.03 40.54 2.71
N LEU A 735 -3.53 40.05 3.85
CA LEU A 735 -3.48 38.63 4.18
C LEU A 735 -4.37 38.34 5.37
N PHE A 736 -5.40 37.52 5.18
CA PHE A 736 -6.34 37.13 6.22
C PHE A 736 -5.98 35.76 6.78
N ASN A 737 -5.89 35.62 8.10
CA ASN A 737 -5.79 34.29 8.70
C ASN A 737 -7.13 33.55 8.57
N ARG A 738 -7.17 32.29 9.01
CA ARG A 738 -8.39 31.46 8.96
C ARG A 738 -9.57 31.96 9.82
N LYS A 739 -9.34 32.94 10.70
CA LYS A 739 -10.39 33.64 11.47
C LYS A 739 -10.90 34.91 10.77
N GLY A 740 -10.40 35.23 9.58
CA GLY A 740 -10.77 36.45 8.85
C GLY A 740 -10.06 37.70 9.34
N TRP A 741 -8.93 37.57 10.04
CA TRP A 741 -8.16 38.71 10.54
C TRP A 741 -6.99 39.06 9.62
N GLY A 742 -6.94 40.33 9.22
CA GLY A 742 -6.04 40.83 8.19
C GLY A 742 -4.73 41.39 8.73
N LEU A 743 -3.59 40.88 8.23
CA LEU A 743 -2.27 41.48 8.36
C LEU A 743 -1.94 42.26 7.09
N ASN A 744 -1.56 43.53 7.23
CA ASN A 744 -0.99 44.30 6.12
C ASN A 744 0.43 43.81 5.84
N SER A 745 0.61 43.07 4.75
CA SER A 745 1.89 42.45 4.40
C SER A 745 2.97 43.45 3.99
N THR A 746 2.64 44.71 3.74
CA THR A 746 3.61 45.73 3.30
C THR A 746 4.30 46.48 4.46
N ALA A 747 3.95 46.19 5.71
CA ALA A 747 4.39 46.96 6.87
C ALA A 747 5.70 46.48 7.56
N TYR A 748 6.23 45.30 7.22
CA TYR A 748 7.37 44.67 7.93
C TYR A 748 8.37 44.00 6.95
N ASP A 749 9.66 43.95 7.34
CA ASP A 749 10.76 43.42 6.52
C ASP A 749 10.82 41.89 6.53
N ARG A 750 10.58 41.28 7.69
CA ARG A 750 10.51 39.82 7.88
C ARG A 750 9.45 39.47 8.90
N ARG A 751 9.01 38.21 8.87
CA ARG A 751 8.07 37.64 9.84
C ARG A 751 8.34 36.15 10.06
N GLY A 752 7.99 35.63 11.23
CA GLY A 752 7.96 34.20 11.54
C GLY A 752 6.53 33.64 11.52
N ASP A 753 6.36 32.42 12.02
CA ASP A 753 5.04 31.79 12.14
C ASP A 753 4.28 32.28 13.37
N PHE A 754 2.96 32.11 13.35
CA PHE A 754 2.16 32.29 14.55
C PHE A 754 2.38 31.13 15.53
N ARG A 755 2.75 31.46 16.77
CA ARG A 755 2.87 30.55 17.92
C ARG A 755 2.09 31.14 19.08
N GLU A 756 1.15 30.36 19.63
CA GLU A 756 0.24 30.81 20.68
C GLU A 756 -0.52 32.12 20.36
N GLY A 757 -0.80 32.40 19.08
CA GLY A 757 -1.50 33.61 18.63
C GLY A 757 -0.61 34.83 18.38
N PHE A 758 0.71 34.68 18.43
CA PHE A 758 1.67 35.76 18.15
C PHE A 758 2.63 35.40 17.02
N CYS A 759 2.89 36.35 16.14
CA CYS A 759 3.84 36.23 15.05
C CYS A 759 5.00 37.18 15.30
N LYS A 760 6.22 36.66 15.38
CA LYS A 760 7.41 37.51 15.44
C LYS A 760 7.58 38.25 14.12
N VAL A 761 7.75 39.56 14.18
CA VAL A 761 7.96 40.44 13.03
C VAL A 761 9.28 41.17 13.18
N MET A 762 9.88 41.53 12.05
CA MET A 762 11.10 42.32 12.00
C MET A 762 10.84 43.61 11.24
N LYS A 763 11.28 44.71 11.84
CA LYS A 763 11.31 46.03 11.22
C LYS A 763 12.63 46.68 11.60
N ASP A 764 13.33 47.23 10.61
CA ASP A 764 14.61 47.92 10.81
C ASP A 764 15.67 47.04 11.51
N SER A 765 15.71 45.75 11.15
CA SER A 765 16.60 44.71 11.73
C SER A 765 16.34 44.35 13.21
N LEU A 766 15.30 44.88 13.82
CA LEU A 766 14.91 44.54 15.19
C LEU A 766 13.63 43.70 15.19
N TRP A 767 13.56 42.75 16.13
CA TRP A 767 12.42 41.85 16.29
C TRP A 767 11.39 42.42 17.25
N GLY A 768 10.13 42.13 16.96
CA GLY A 768 8.94 42.39 17.77
C GLY A 768 7.91 41.29 17.53
N PHE A 769 6.67 41.48 17.98
CA PHE A 769 5.56 40.56 17.77
C PHE A 769 4.27 41.31 17.43
N VAL A 770 3.53 40.75 16.48
CA VAL A 770 2.14 41.11 16.21
C VAL A 770 1.22 39.99 16.68
N ASN A 771 0.01 40.33 17.13
CA ASN A 771 -1.03 39.35 17.39
C ASN A 771 -1.72 38.92 16.08
N GLU A 772 -2.65 37.96 16.18
CA GLU A 772 -3.39 37.44 15.02
C GLU A 772 -4.16 38.53 14.23
N PRO A 773 -4.73 39.59 14.85
CA PRO A 773 -5.23 40.79 14.17
C PRO A 773 -4.20 41.66 13.43
N GLY A 774 -2.91 41.37 13.56
CA GLY A 774 -1.82 42.17 12.99
C GLY A 774 -1.48 43.43 13.78
N ALA A 775 -2.05 43.61 14.97
CA ALA A 775 -1.66 44.70 15.87
C ALA A 775 -0.29 44.38 16.48
N GLU A 776 0.60 45.37 16.49
CA GLU A 776 1.89 45.28 17.17
C GLU A 776 1.65 45.19 18.68
N VAL A 777 1.99 44.04 19.27
CA VAL A 777 1.88 43.79 20.72
C VAL A 777 3.23 43.96 21.40
N ILE A 778 4.31 43.59 20.71
CA ILE A 778 5.68 43.80 21.15
C ILE A 778 6.40 44.58 20.06
N PRO A 779 6.82 45.84 20.31
CA PRO A 779 7.51 46.63 19.30
C PRO A 779 8.81 45.98 18.81
N CYS A 780 9.17 46.26 17.55
CA CYS A 780 10.43 45.83 16.96
C CYS A 780 11.63 46.55 17.60
N ARG A 781 12.13 46.03 18.74
CA ARG A 781 13.25 46.60 19.50
C ARG A 781 14.21 45.58 20.11
N TYR A 782 14.05 44.30 19.75
CA TYR A 782 14.82 43.19 20.33
C TYR A 782 15.84 42.65 19.33
N GLU A 783 17.03 42.31 19.83
CA GLU A 783 18.13 41.77 19.02
C GLU A 783 17.78 40.34 18.54
N GLN A 784 17.16 39.56 19.42
CA GLN A 784 16.67 38.21 19.16
C GLN A 784 15.39 37.95 19.94
N VAL A 785 14.53 37.08 19.42
CA VAL A 785 13.33 36.60 20.11
C VAL A 785 13.12 35.11 19.84
N HIS A 786 12.70 34.35 20.86
CA HIS A 786 12.17 32.99 20.74
C HIS A 786 10.66 33.02 20.49
N ASP A 787 10.09 31.88 20.09
CA ASP A 787 8.64 31.76 19.94
C ASP A 787 7.94 31.85 21.30
N PHE A 788 6.65 32.23 21.31
CA PHE A 788 5.83 32.13 22.51
C PHE A 788 5.67 30.66 22.94
N SER A 789 5.93 30.39 24.22
CA SER A 789 5.72 29.11 24.90
C SER A 789 5.17 29.34 26.32
N GLU A 790 4.06 28.69 26.65
CA GLU A 790 3.35 28.87 27.93
C GLU A 790 3.06 30.35 28.27
N GLY A 791 2.66 31.11 27.24
CA GLY A 791 2.30 32.52 27.33
C GLY A 791 3.48 33.49 27.48
N LYS A 792 4.71 33.05 27.23
CA LYS A 792 5.93 33.86 27.36
C LYS A 792 6.86 33.67 26.16
N ALA A 793 7.57 34.72 25.77
CA ALA A 793 8.62 34.67 24.76
C ALA A 793 9.95 35.15 25.33
N ALA A 794 11.05 34.43 25.09
CA ALA A 794 12.37 34.91 25.45
C ALA A 794 12.82 36.00 24.45
N VAL A 795 13.24 37.16 24.94
CA VAL A 795 13.67 38.29 24.13
C VAL A 795 15.05 38.78 24.59
N LEU A 796 15.97 38.98 23.66
CA LEU A 796 17.32 39.49 23.92
C LEU A 796 17.32 41.01 23.77
N HIS A 797 17.68 41.71 24.85
CA HIS A 797 17.74 43.16 24.88
C HIS A 797 19.00 43.60 25.62
N ASN A 798 19.84 44.44 24.99
CA ASN A 798 21.10 44.93 25.54
C ASN A 798 22.03 43.79 25.99
N GLY A 799 22.09 42.70 25.21
CA GLY A 799 22.91 41.53 25.51
C GLY A 799 22.43 40.68 26.70
N GLN A 800 21.23 40.90 27.24
CA GLN A 800 20.63 40.10 28.30
C GLN A 800 19.30 39.48 27.88
N TRP A 801 19.04 38.25 28.31
CA TRP A 801 17.78 37.55 28.08
C TRP A 801 16.70 38.01 29.07
N HIS A 802 15.55 38.38 28.53
CA HIS A 802 14.32 38.71 29.26
C HIS A 802 13.18 37.81 28.79
N PHE A 803 12.09 37.74 29.56
CA PHE A 803 10.85 37.12 29.10
C PHE A 803 9.79 38.20 28.87
N ALA A 804 9.12 38.18 27.72
CA ALA A 804 7.97 39.02 27.43
C ALA A 804 6.68 38.21 27.61
N ASP A 805 5.67 38.80 28.26
CA ASP A 805 4.33 38.22 28.32
C ASP A 805 3.52 38.47 27.04
N THR A 806 2.31 37.92 27.01
CA THR A 806 1.34 38.09 25.91
C THR A 806 0.83 39.52 25.73
N LEU A 807 1.11 40.43 26.68
CA LEU A 807 0.79 41.86 26.63
C LEU A 807 2.02 42.70 26.26
N GLY A 808 3.18 42.07 26.05
CA GLY A 808 4.45 42.71 25.73
C GLY A 808 5.18 43.34 26.91
N ASN A 809 4.76 43.05 28.14
CA ASN A 809 5.49 43.45 29.33
C ASN A 809 6.71 42.54 29.53
N LEU A 810 7.85 43.13 29.85
CA LEU A 810 9.05 42.39 30.23
C LEU A 810 8.89 41.87 31.67
N LEU A 811 8.68 40.56 31.81
CA LEU A 811 8.49 39.83 33.06
C LEU A 811 9.84 39.48 33.73
N PHE A 812 10.70 40.47 34.00
CA PHE A 812 11.93 40.36 34.81
C PHE A 812 13.21 39.80 34.13
N THR A 813 14.34 40.17 34.75
CA THR A 813 15.69 39.59 34.62
C THR A 813 16.12 39.19 36.03
N ALA A 814 16.36 37.91 36.32
CA ALA A 814 16.83 37.50 37.64
C ALA A 814 17.86 36.36 37.57
N ALA A 815 19.02 36.69 37.03
CA ALA A 815 20.29 36.09 37.45
C ALA A 815 21.50 37.05 37.30
N ALA A 816 21.30 38.29 36.84
CA ALA A 816 22.36 39.25 36.50
C ALA A 816 23.37 39.50 37.63
N ASP A 817 22.92 39.42 38.89
CA ASP A 817 23.79 39.69 40.05
C ASP A 817 24.49 38.44 40.61
N THR A 818 24.16 37.24 40.11
CA THR A 818 24.68 35.98 40.68
C THR A 818 25.38 35.08 39.67
N LEU A 819 24.88 34.95 38.43
CA LEU A 819 25.37 33.98 37.43
C LEU A 819 25.10 34.47 36.00
N PRO A 820 26.10 34.48 35.09
CA PRO A 820 25.90 34.87 33.68
C PRO A 820 25.11 33.78 32.92
N ILE A 821 23.99 34.14 32.30
CA ILE A 821 23.18 33.23 31.47
C ILE A 821 23.64 33.32 30.02
N ASP A 822 24.12 32.20 29.47
CA ASP A 822 24.57 32.11 28.07
C ASP A 822 23.36 32.05 27.11
N THR A 823 22.32 31.32 27.49
CA THR A 823 21.10 31.10 26.69
C THR A 823 19.97 30.56 27.55
N VAL A 824 18.74 30.87 27.14
CA VAL A 824 17.48 30.33 27.66
C VAL A 824 16.76 29.55 26.56
N PHE A 825 15.93 28.59 26.95
CA PHE A 825 15.12 27.77 26.05
C PHE A 825 13.62 28.03 26.27
N ASP A 826 12.77 27.24 25.63
CA ASP A 826 11.31 27.36 25.74
C ASP A 826 10.81 26.90 27.13
N PHE A 827 9.63 27.36 27.54
CA PHE A 827 8.98 26.88 28.76
C PHE A 827 8.35 25.51 28.53
N HIS A 828 8.58 24.59 29.46
CA HIS A 828 7.96 23.27 29.52
C HIS A 828 7.66 22.88 30.98
N ASP A 829 6.39 22.57 31.26
CA ASP A 829 5.86 22.27 32.61
C ASP A 829 6.14 23.43 33.60
N GLY A 830 6.03 24.68 33.14
CA GLY A 830 6.21 25.88 33.99
C GLY A 830 7.66 26.27 34.28
N LEU A 831 8.63 25.57 33.68
CA LEU A 831 10.07 25.84 33.85
C LEU A 831 10.77 26.07 32.51
N CYS A 832 11.75 26.96 32.51
CA CYS A 832 12.59 27.24 31.36
C CYS A 832 14.01 26.69 31.62
N LEU A 833 14.49 25.80 30.75
CA LEU A 833 15.88 25.36 30.79
C LEU A 833 16.79 26.57 30.48
N PHE A 834 17.90 26.71 31.20
CA PHE A 834 18.92 27.70 30.88
C PHE A 834 20.32 27.12 31.04
N ARG A 835 21.29 27.73 30.38
CA ARG A 835 22.71 27.38 30.50
C ARG A 835 23.51 28.56 31.04
N SER A 836 24.36 28.28 32.02
CA SER A 836 25.33 29.21 32.58
C SER A 836 26.66 28.50 32.79
N ARG A 837 27.75 29.06 32.25
CA ARG A 837 29.12 28.52 32.44
C ARG A 837 29.19 27.00 32.20
N TYR A 838 28.61 26.55 31.09
CA TYR A 838 28.52 25.14 30.67
C TYR A 838 27.63 24.21 31.51
N HIS A 839 26.99 24.70 32.56
CA HIS A 839 26.07 23.92 33.38
C HIS A 839 24.62 24.34 33.14
N TYR A 840 23.71 23.39 33.33
CA TYR A 840 22.29 23.55 33.05
C TYR A 840 21.49 23.62 34.34
N GLY A 841 20.59 24.60 34.40
CA GLY A 841 19.63 24.81 35.48
C GLY A 841 18.25 25.13 34.89
N PHE A 842 17.31 25.45 35.76
CA PHE A 842 15.95 25.81 35.36
C PHE A 842 15.50 27.11 36.01
N LEU A 843 14.89 27.98 35.22
CA LEU A 843 14.22 29.19 35.66
C LEU A 843 12.74 28.91 35.89
N ASP A 844 12.15 29.50 36.92
CA ASP A 844 10.69 29.54 37.07
C ASP A 844 10.05 30.57 36.14
N ALA A 845 8.71 30.60 36.13
CA ALA A 845 7.92 31.57 35.37
C ALA A 845 8.18 33.04 35.74
N THR A 846 8.88 33.32 36.85
CA THR A 846 9.29 34.66 37.29
C THR A 846 10.73 34.99 36.90
N GLY A 847 11.41 34.09 36.18
CA GLY A 847 12.79 34.25 35.74
C GLY A 847 13.82 34.00 36.84
N ARG A 848 13.43 33.48 38.01
CA ARG A 848 14.34 33.13 39.10
C ARG A 848 14.88 31.73 38.89
N ILE A 849 16.12 31.50 39.32
CA ILE A 849 16.73 30.16 39.33
C ILE A 849 15.95 29.26 40.30
N SER A 850 15.04 28.44 39.74
CA SER A 850 14.30 27.39 40.45
C SER A 850 15.23 26.23 40.78
N ILE A 851 16.08 25.86 39.81
CA ILE A 851 17.01 24.74 39.92
C ILE A 851 18.40 25.23 39.50
N PRO A 852 19.38 25.25 40.41
CA PRO A 852 20.72 25.78 40.14
C PRO A 852 21.41 25.10 38.95
N PRO A 853 22.26 25.83 38.19
CA PRO A 853 22.98 25.28 37.05
C PRO A 853 24.18 24.46 37.53
N VAL A 854 23.92 23.27 38.07
CA VAL A 854 24.95 22.36 38.60
C VAL A 854 25.11 21.10 37.76
N TYR A 855 24.20 20.87 36.80
CA TYR A 855 24.22 19.67 35.98
C TYR A 855 25.02 19.87 34.71
N SER A 856 25.87 18.89 34.40
CA SER A 856 26.63 18.90 33.14
C SER A 856 25.70 18.89 31.91
N ARG A 857 24.51 18.29 32.04
CA ARG A 857 23.39 18.37 31.09
C ARG A 857 22.07 18.25 31.83
N ALA A 858 21.05 18.94 31.34
CA ALA A 858 19.66 18.71 31.70
C ALA A 858 18.81 18.68 30.42
N PHE A 859 17.59 18.16 30.52
CA PHE A 859 16.62 18.06 29.44
C PHE A 859 15.31 18.69 29.90
N ASP A 860 14.46 19.10 28.95
CA ASP A 860 13.17 19.72 29.25
C ASP A 860 12.30 18.81 30.13
N PHE A 861 11.52 19.42 31.00
CA PHE A 861 10.47 18.72 31.74
C PHE A 861 9.43 18.20 30.77
N ARG A 862 9.02 16.94 30.98
CA ARG A 862 7.88 16.34 30.30
C ARG A 862 7.10 15.52 31.31
N ASN A 863 5.82 15.83 31.47
CA ASN A 863 4.96 15.19 32.47
C ASN A 863 5.55 15.30 33.90
N GLY A 864 6.14 16.47 34.21
CA GLY A 864 6.64 16.81 35.54
C GLY A 864 7.99 16.19 35.93
N VAL A 865 8.71 15.54 35.00
CA VAL A 865 10.02 14.93 35.27
C VAL A 865 11.12 15.38 34.30
N ALA A 866 12.17 15.92 34.91
CA ALA A 866 13.51 16.23 34.43
C ALA A 866 14.44 15.02 34.31
N ARG A 867 15.14 14.82 33.17
CA ARG A 867 16.38 14.02 33.16
C ARG A 867 17.56 14.95 33.38
N ILE A 868 18.45 14.59 34.32
CA ILE A 868 19.67 15.34 34.61
C ILE A 868 20.89 14.43 34.49
N VAL A 869 22.03 14.99 34.12
CA VAL A 869 23.29 14.26 34.03
C VAL A 869 24.33 14.91 34.94
N ASP A 870 24.84 14.13 35.89
CA ASP A 870 25.96 14.48 36.74
C ASP A 870 27.00 13.36 36.72
N LYS A 871 28.30 13.72 36.59
CA LYS A 871 29.43 12.77 36.47
C LYS A 871 29.16 11.58 35.54
N ALA A 872 28.57 11.85 34.38
CA ALA A 872 28.17 10.87 33.36
C ALA A 872 27.12 9.83 33.80
N ARG A 873 26.45 10.03 34.94
CA ARG A 873 25.29 9.26 35.39
C ARG A 873 24.03 10.09 35.19
N THR A 874 22.92 9.42 34.85
CA THR A 874 21.63 10.07 34.66
C THR A 874 20.79 9.89 35.91
N GLY A 875 20.25 11.00 36.42
CA GLY A 875 19.25 11.03 37.48
C GLY A 875 17.95 11.64 36.99
N LEU A 876 16.97 11.70 37.89
CA LEU A 876 15.67 12.30 37.65
C LEU A 876 15.40 13.35 38.71
N ILE A 877 14.80 14.46 38.29
CA ILE A 877 14.31 15.52 39.18
C ILE A 877 12.86 15.82 38.86
N ASN A 878 12.08 16.22 39.87
CA ASN A 878 10.77 16.80 39.64
C ASN A 878 10.89 18.31 39.39
N ILE A 879 9.76 18.95 39.11
CA ILE A 879 9.66 20.41 38.88
C ILE A 879 10.13 21.26 40.07
N ARG A 880 10.29 20.69 41.26
CA ARG A 880 10.83 21.39 42.44
C ARG A 880 12.35 21.25 42.55
N GLY A 881 13.00 20.58 41.59
CA GLY A 881 14.41 20.22 41.65
C GLY A 881 14.72 19.11 42.65
N GLU A 882 13.71 18.52 43.29
CA GLU A 882 13.90 17.40 44.21
C GLU A 882 14.36 16.20 43.39
N ILE A 883 15.44 15.58 43.86
CA ILE A 883 16.03 14.42 43.20
C ILE A 883 15.11 13.22 43.43
N ILE A 884 14.32 12.88 42.40
CA ILE A 884 13.53 11.64 42.34
C ILE A 884 14.47 10.43 42.30
N LEU A 885 15.52 10.52 41.48
CA LEU A 885 16.52 9.47 41.32
C LEU A 885 17.90 10.10 41.26
N LYS A 886 18.75 9.82 42.25
CA LYS A 886 20.12 10.34 42.30
C LYS A 886 20.93 9.84 41.09
N PRO A 887 21.63 10.73 40.37
CA PRO A 887 22.62 10.32 39.38
C PRO A 887 23.65 9.40 40.05
N GLY A 888 23.62 8.12 39.72
CA GLY A 888 24.47 7.13 40.35
C GLY A 888 24.22 5.75 39.77
N ARG A 889 23.02 5.22 40.00
CA ARG A 889 22.66 3.88 39.53
C ARG A 889 22.74 3.75 38.01
N PHE A 890 22.10 4.64 37.27
CA PHE A 890 22.00 4.52 35.80
C PHE A 890 22.99 5.43 35.08
N GLU A 891 23.76 4.87 34.16
CA GLU A 891 24.59 5.65 33.22
C GLU A 891 23.71 6.35 32.17
N ARG A 892 22.53 5.81 31.84
CA ARG A 892 21.59 6.45 30.91
C ARG A 892 20.14 6.14 31.23
N ILE A 893 19.30 7.17 31.22
CA ILE A 893 17.83 7.05 31.20
C ILE A 893 17.31 7.63 29.89
N TYR A 894 16.54 6.83 29.16
CA TYR A 894 15.94 7.24 27.88
C TYR A 894 14.72 8.15 28.14
N PRO A 895 14.23 8.92 27.15
CA PRO A 895 13.03 9.76 27.34
C PRO A 895 11.84 8.91 27.81
N PHE A 896 11.05 9.45 28.73
CA PHE A 896 9.77 8.85 29.09
C PHE A 896 8.78 8.97 27.93
N ASN A 897 8.06 7.90 27.66
CA ASN A 897 6.95 7.91 26.72
C ASN A 897 5.66 8.43 27.38
N GLU A 898 4.57 8.51 26.61
CA GLU A 898 3.25 8.96 27.09
C GLU A 898 2.68 8.06 28.20
N LEU A 899 3.14 6.81 28.31
CA LEU A 899 2.76 5.88 29.37
C LEU A 899 3.54 6.09 30.68
N GLY A 900 4.46 7.07 30.72
CA GLY A 900 5.24 7.41 31.91
C GLY A 900 6.35 6.41 32.24
N VAL A 901 6.82 5.64 31.25
CA VAL A 901 7.90 4.65 31.43
C VAL A 901 9.07 4.91 30.48
N ALA A 902 10.26 4.47 30.90
CA ALA A 902 11.48 4.61 30.10
C ALA A 902 12.41 3.41 30.31
N PRO A 903 13.13 2.95 29.28
CA PRO A 903 14.31 2.13 29.46
C PRO A 903 15.37 2.89 30.27
N ALA A 904 16.03 2.21 31.19
CA ALA A 904 17.17 2.73 31.95
C ALA A 904 18.31 1.72 31.93
N MET A 905 19.53 2.20 31.67
CA MET A 905 20.73 1.37 31.53
C MET A 905 21.69 1.64 32.69
N GLU A 906 21.99 0.59 33.45
CA GLU A 906 22.78 0.69 34.69
C GLU A 906 24.26 0.96 34.39
N SER A 907 24.80 0.31 33.34
CA SER A 907 26.13 0.61 32.83
C SER A 907 26.21 0.38 31.32
N PHE A 908 26.88 1.30 30.61
CA PHE A 908 27.31 1.15 29.23
C PHE A 908 28.17 -0.11 29.05
N ARG A 909 28.89 -0.55 30.10
CA ARG A 909 29.74 -1.76 30.07
C ARG A 909 28.93 -3.05 30.03
N SER A 910 27.88 -3.17 30.84
CA SER A 910 26.98 -4.32 30.78
C SER A 910 26.02 -4.22 29.58
N GLY A 911 25.64 -3.01 29.21
CA GLY A 911 24.61 -2.74 28.20
C GLY A 911 23.23 -3.26 28.61
N LEU A 912 23.06 -3.67 29.87
CA LEU A 912 21.81 -4.21 30.39
C LEU A 912 20.92 -3.07 30.89
N ARG A 913 19.64 -3.24 30.63
CA ARG A 913 18.58 -2.27 30.83
C ARG A 913 17.50 -2.89 31.72
N CYS A 914 16.80 -2.02 32.44
CA CYS A 914 15.50 -2.29 33.02
C CYS A 914 14.49 -1.26 32.52
N LEU A 915 13.22 -1.50 32.83
CA LEU A 915 12.16 -0.51 32.67
C LEU A 915 12.02 0.25 34.00
N ILE A 916 11.94 1.57 33.93
CA ILE A 916 11.64 2.42 35.08
C ILE A 916 10.39 3.27 34.83
N ASN A 917 9.70 3.67 35.90
CA ASN A 917 8.66 4.69 35.82
C ASN A 917 9.23 6.09 36.11
N ASN A 918 8.37 7.11 35.94
CA ASN A 918 8.68 8.50 36.24
C ASN A 918 8.99 8.79 37.73
N ARG A 919 8.77 7.82 38.63
CA ARG A 919 9.19 7.87 40.04
C ARG A 919 10.60 7.32 40.27
N GLY A 920 11.30 6.91 39.19
CA GLY A 920 12.63 6.30 39.28
C GLY A 920 12.62 4.86 39.80
N GLU A 921 11.45 4.26 40.01
CA GLU A 921 11.30 2.89 40.45
C GLU A 921 11.62 1.94 39.29
N ALA A 922 12.46 0.94 39.53
CA ALA A 922 12.70 -0.13 38.57
C ALA A 922 11.48 -1.06 38.53
N LEU A 923 10.69 -0.97 37.46
CA LEU A 923 9.53 -1.81 37.21
C LEU A 923 9.94 -3.24 36.79
N SER A 924 11.17 -3.41 36.31
CA SER A 924 11.71 -4.71 35.91
C SER A 924 13.17 -4.88 36.32
N PRO A 925 13.70 -6.12 36.40
CA PRO A 925 15.10 -6.34 36.74
C PRO A 925 16.05 -5.88 35.62
N VAL A 926 17.29 -5.50 35.97
CA VAL A 926 18.34 -5.12 35.03
C VAL A 926 18.91 -6.38 34.35
N LYS A 927 18.19 -6.89 33.36
CA LYS A 927 18.57 -8.11 32.63
C LYS A 927 18.40 -8.02 31.11
N TYR A 928 17.77 -6.95 30.61
CA TYR A 928 17.45 -6.82 29.20
C TYR A 928 18.60 -6.15 28.46
N ARG A 929 19.12 -6.78 27.41
CA ARG A 929 20.01 -6.12 26.45
C ARG A 929 19.28 -5.01 25.69
N GLU A 930 17.97 -5.13 25.58
CA GLU A 930 17.13 -4.25 24.77
C GLU A 930 15.68 -4.26 25.26
N ILE A 931 15.07 -3.08 25.24
CA ILE A 931 13.64 -2.83 25.46
C ILE A 931 13.24 -1.94 24.30
N GLY A 932 12.35 -2.44 23.44
CA GLY A 932 11.85 -1.73 22.27
C GLY A 932 10.84 -0.64 22.63
N ASP A 933 10.30 0.01 21.61
CA ASP A 933 9.24 1.00 21.79
C ASP A 933 7.93 0.33 22.22
N PHE A 934 7.12 1.09 22.95
CA PHE A 934 5.81 0.62 23.37
C PHE A 934 4.82 0.73 22.21
N ARG A 935 4.19 -0.39 21.84
CA ARG A 935 3.06 -0.47 20.90
C ARG A 935 1.92 -1.21 21.58
N GLU A 936 0.70 -0.69 21.45
CA GLU A 936 -0.50 -1.28 22.07
C GLU A 936 -0.36 -1.56 23.59
N GLY A 937 0.50 -0.80 24.29
CA GLY A 937 0.77 -0.98 25.73
C GLY A 937 1.86 -1.99 26.11
N PHE A 938 2.53 -2.61 25.14
CA PHE A 938 3.59 -3.60 25.34
C PHE A 938 4.89 -3.23 24.62
N ALA A 939 6.03 -3.78 25.08
CA ALA A 939 7.32 -3.63 24.43
C ALA A 939 8.04 -4.98 24.31
N VAL A 940 8.66 -5.23 23.16
CA VAL A 940 9.53 -6.39 22.97
C VAL A 940 10.81 -6.19 23.77
N VAL A 941 11.17 -7.20 24.55
CA VAL A 941 12.37 -7.20 25.40
C VAL A 941 13.30 -8.33 25.02
N ARG A 942 14.61 -8.12 25.14
CA ARG A 942 15.62 -9.13 24.78
C ARG A 942 16.57 -9.41 25.94
N THR A 943 16.69 -10.66 26.36
CA THR A 943 17.72 -11.13 27.31
C THR A 943 18.70 -12.06 26.60
N GLY A 944 19.95 -11.63 26.43
CA GLY A 944 20.94 -12.40 25.67
C GLY A 944 20.51 -12.60 24.21
N LYS A 945 20.26 -13.85 23.82
CA LYS A 945 19.72 -14.23 22.50
C LYS A 945 18.21 -14.46 22.47
N GLN A 946 17.54 -14.37 23.63
CA GLN A 946 16.12 -14.67 23.76
C GLN A 946 15.27 -13.40 23.87
N TYR A 947 14.03 -13.47 23.41
CA TYR A 947 13.07 -12.40 23.29
C TYR A 947 11.79 -12.72 24.07
N GLY A 948 11.23 -11.71 24.71
CA GLY A 948 9.97 -11.74 25.45
C GLY A 948 9.17 -10.45 25.22
N LEU A 949 8.02 -10.35 25.87
CA LEU A 949 7.11 -9.21 25.80
C LEU A 949 6.84 -8.71 27.22
N ILE A 950 7.07 -7.42 27.47
CA ILE A 950 6.83 -6.77 28.76
C ILE A 950 5.69 -5.77 28.61
N ASN A 951 4.85 -5.63 29.63
CA ASN A 951 3.86 -4.55 29.68
C ASN A 951 4.42 -3.29 30.38
N ARG A 952 3.63 -2.20 30.38
CA ARG A 952 3.99 -0.93 31.05
C ARG A 952 4.24 -1.03 32.56
N TYR A 953 3.82 -2.11 33.21
CA TYR A 953 4.06 -2.34 34.64
C TYR A 953 5.34 -3.12 34.90
N GLY A 954 6.13 -3.41 33.86
CA GLY A 954 7.36 -4.20 33.97
C GLY A 954 7.14 -5.70 34.15
N LYS A 955 5.89 -6.17 34.03
CA LYS A 955 5.57 -7.60 34.05
C LYS A 955 5.88 -8.20 32.68
N GLU A 956 6.69 -9.25 32.69
CA GLU A 956 6.89 -10.14 31.53
C GLU A 956 5.58 -10.88 31.28
N VAL A 957 4.86 -10.49 30.23
CA VAL A 957 3.63 -11.17 29.81
C VAL A 957 3.98 -12.35 28.92
N ILE A 958 5.03 -12.21 28.10
CA ILE A 958 5.70 -13.32 27.44
C ILE A 958 7.12 -13.36 28.01
N PRO A 959 7.53 -14.42 28.74
CA PRO A 959 8.88 -14.50 29.28
C PRO A 959 9.90 -14.56 28.14
N PRO A 960 11.15 -14.10 28.35
CA PRO A 960 12.16 -14.04 27.30
C PRO A 960 12.76 -15.43 27.05
N VAL A 961 11.96 -16.30 26.46
CA VAL A 961 12.29 -17.69 26.15
C VAL A 961 12.36 -17.94 24.65
N TYR A 962 11.81 -17.04 23.82
CA TYR A 962 11.75 -17.20 22.37
C TYR A 962 13.07 -16.80 21.73
N GLU A 963 13.49 -17.50 20.69
CA GLU A 963 14.70 -17.14 19.93
C GLU A 963 14.50 -15.84 19.14
N ARG A 964 13.26 -15.56 18.73
CA ARG A 964 12.84 -14.31 18.07
C ARG A 964 11.39 -13.97 18.40
N LEU A 965 11.11 -12.67 18.48
CA LEU A 965 9.76 -12.09 18.43
C LEU A 965 9.73 -11.05 17.31
N GLY A 966 8.60 -10.96 16.61
CA GLY A 966 8.29 -9.89 15.66
C GLY A 966 7.65 -8.68 16.33
N ASP A 967 7.07 -7.79 15.53
CA ASP A 967 6.35 -6.63 16.03
C ASP A 967 4.93 -7.01 16.48
N LEU A 968 4.47 -6.42 17.60
CA LEU A 968 3.07 -6.50 18.01
C LEU A 968 2.23 -5.63 17.08
N SER A 969 1.19 -6.22 16.50
CA SER A 969 0.24 -5.54 15.64
C SER A 969 -1.13 -6.22 15.72
N GLU A 970 -2.19 -5.42 15.91
CA GLU A 970 -3.58 -5.90 15.99
C GLU A 970 -3.78 -6.95 17.08
N GLY A 971 -3.08 -6.80 18.22
CA GLY A 971 -3.16 -7.72 19.35
C GLY A 971 -2.42 -9.06 19.18
N LEU A 972 -1.69 -9.27 18.08
CA LEU A 972 -0.94 -10.50 17.79
C LEU A 972 0.55 -10.25 17.56
N ILE A 973 1.40 -11.19 17.97
CA ILE A 973 2.86 -11.12 17.81
C ILE A 973 3.43 -12.44 17.27
N ALA A 974 4.27 -12.34 16.25
CA ALA A 974 5.00 -13.46 15.69
C ALA A 974 6.11 -13.92 16.66
N ALA A 975 6.20 -15.21 16.96
CA ALA A 975 7.18 -15.77 17.90
C ALA A 975 7.83 -17.04 17.36
N ARG A 976 9.14 -17.21 17.57
CA ARG A 976 9.85 -18.46 17.25
C ARG A 976 10.55 -19.02 18.48
N ALA A 977 10.16 -20.23 18.89
CA ALA A 977 10.75 -20.89 20.05
C ALA A 977 12.18 -21.38 19.76
N PRO A 978 13.06 -21.52 20.78
CA PRO A 978 14.41 -22.05 20.60
C PRO A 978 14.38 -23.45 20.01
N ASN A 979 15.29 -23.72 19.08
CA ASN A 979 15.42 -25.01 18.38
C ASN A 979 14.19 -25.41 17.53
N ARG A 980 13.18 -24.54 17.40
CA ARG A 980 12.10 -24.71 16.42
C ARG A 980 12.36 -23.84 15.21
N HIS A 981 12.18 -24.42 14.04
CA HIS A 981 12.37 -23.71 12.77
C HIS A 981 11.14 -22.86 12.42
N ASN A 982 9.99 -23.23 13.00
CA ASN A 982 8.70 -22.63 12.68
C ASN A 982 8.31 -21.57 13.72
N TRP A 983 7.78 -20.48 13.21
CA TRP A 983 7.14 -19.39 13.89
C TRP A 983 5.66 -19.70 14.19
N ILE A 984 5.12 -19.04 15.21
CA ILE A 984 3.71 -19.09 15.62
C ILE A 984 3.23 -17.67 15.92
N PHE A 985 1.92 -17.44 15.95
CA PHE A 985 1.35 -16.21 16.51
C PHE A 985 0.94 -16.41 17.96
N LEU A 986 1.36 -15.47 18.81
CA LEU A 986 0.94 -15.38 20.20
C LEU A 986 0.00 -14.19 20.37
N ASP A 987 -0.99 -14.34 21.23
CA ASP A 987 -1.77 -13.22 21.73
C ASP A 987 -0.98 -12.44 22.80
N THR A 988 -1.54 -11.32 23.24
CA THR A 988 -0.96 -10.50 24.31
C THR A 988 -0.93 -11.18 25.68
N THR A 989 -1.50 -12.39 25.83
CA THR A 989 -1.38 -13.22 27.05
C THR A 989 -0.26 -14.26 26.95
N GLY A 990 0.40 -14.37 25.80
CA GLY A 990 1.44 -15.36 25.52
C GLY A 990 0.90 -16.74 25.13
N LYS A 991 -0.42 -16.87 24.93
CA LYS A 991 -1.02 -18.08 24.38
C LYS A 991 -0.94 -18.04 22.86
N GLN A 992 -0.81 -19.22 22.27
CA GLN A 992 -0.87 -19.34 20.81
C GLN A 992 -2.28 -18.94 20.34
N ALA A 993 -2.36 -18.00 19.41
CA ALA A 993 -3.62 -17.38 18.99
C ALA A 993 -4.53 -18.34 18.21
N PHE A 994 -3.92 -19.22 17.40
CA PHE A 994 -4.61 -20.27 16.63
C PHE A 994 -3.61 -21.38 16.28
N ASP A 995 -4.13 -22.55 15.90
CA ASP A 995 -3.31 -23.71 15.53
C ASP A 995 -2.62 -23.49 14.17
N GLY A 996 -1.29 -23.35 14.19
CA GLY A 996 -0.48 -23.18 12.99
C GLY A 996 0.99 -22.94 13.31
N ALA A 997 1.88 -23.54 12.52
CA ALA A 997 3.33 -23.36 12.61
C ALA A 997 3.90 -23.04 11.23
N PHE A 998 4.63 -21.94 11.13
CA PHE A 998 4.95 -21.27 9.87
C PHE A 998 6.46 -21.09 9.72
N ASP A 999 7.07 -21.37 8.57
CA ASP A 999 8.51 -21.14 8.36
C ASP A 999 8.89 -19.65 8.40
N TRP A 1000 7.93 -18.79 8.07
CA TRP A 1000 8.07 -17.35 8.07
C TRP A 1000 6.70 -16.70 8.27
N ILE A 1001 6.65 -15.55 8.95
CA ILE A 1001 5.44 -14.75 9.13
C ILE A 1001 5.74 -13.26 9.02
N SER A 1002 4.81 -12.50 8.44
CA SER A 1002 4.76 -11.04 8.54
C SER A 1002 3.94 -10.60 9.77
N PRO A 1003 4.12 -9.37 10.26
CA PRO A 1003 3.15 -8.75 11.17
C PRO A 1003 1.76 -8.67 10.53
N PHE A 1004 0.72 -8.58 11.36
CA PHE A 1004 -0.63 -8.27 10.91
C PHE A 1004 -0.76 -6.81 10.48
N SER A 1005 -1.49 -6.57 9.40
CA SER A 1005 -1.83 -5.23 8.90
C SER A 1005 -3.13 -5.28 8.11
N GLY A 1006 -4.11 -4.45 8.49
CA GLY A 1006 -5.43 -4.42 7.89
C GLY A 1006 -6.21 -5.73 8.08
N GLY A 1007 -6.01 -6.43 9.19
CA GLY A 1007 -6.70 -7.70 9.47
C GLY A 1007 -6.13 -8.89 8.70
N MET A 1008 -4.89 -8.85 8.21
CA MET A 1008 -4.24 -9.98 7.54
C MET A 1008 -2.73 -10.05 7.80
N ALA A 1009 -2.16 -11.26 7.72
CA ALA A 1009 -0.72 -11.50 7.72
C ALA A 1009 -0.33 -12.55 6.66
N PHE A 1010 0.87 -12.44 6.09
CA PHE A 1010 1.43 -13.51 5.27
C PHE A 1010 2.17 -14.51 6.15
N VAL A 1011 1.83 -15.77 6.00
CA VAL A 1011 2.55 -16.90 6.56
C VAL A 1011 3.20 -17.69 5.45
N GLN A 1012 4.32 -18.31 5.71
CA GLN A 1012 4.90 -19.31 4.83
C GLN A 1012 4.73 -20.67 5.49
N ILE A 1013 4.02 -21.58 4.86
CA ILE A 1013 3.78 -22.93 5.39
C ILE A 1013 4.62 -23.91 4.59
N ASN A 1014 5.42 -24.73 5.28
CA ASN A 1014 6.17 -25.81 4.66
C ASN A 1014 5.25 -27.02 4.46
N ASN A 1015 4.67 -27.12 3.28
CA ASN A 1015 4.12 -28.37 2.79
C ASN A 1015 4.98 -28.82 1.62
N PHE A 1016 6.14 -29.41 1.88
CA PHE A 1016 7.03 -30.12 0.93
C PHE A 1016 7.20 -29.49 -0.48
N ASP A 1017 8.38 -28.87 -0.68
CA ASP A 1017 8.97 -28.44 -1.97
C ASP A 1017 8.46 -27.18 -2.69
N ASP A 1018 7.66 -26.34 -2.03
CA ASP A 1018 7.41 -24.96 -2.48
C ASP A 1018 7.12 -24.07 -1.27
N LYS A 1019 8.00 -23.09 -1.01
CA LYS A 1019 7.84 -22.10 0.06
C LYS A 1019 6.66 -21.20 -0.27
N THR A 1020 5.47 -21.65 0.05
CA THR A 1020 4.24 -20.96 -0.33
C THR A 1020 3.92 -19.93 0.73
N ARG A 1021 3.95 -18.65 0.34
CA ARG A 1021 3.36 -17.57 1.14
C ARG A 1021 1.84 -17.63 0.97
N VAL A 1022 1.14 -17.89 2.07
CA VAL A 1022 -0.32 -17.92 2.18
C VAL A 1022 -0.73 -16.74 3.06
N MET A 1023 -1.87 -16.11 2.80
CA MET A 1023 -2.42 -15.14 3.74
C MET A 1023 -3.25 -15.82 4.80
N ILE A 1024 -3.20 -15.27 6.00
CA ILE A 1024 -4.07 -15.63 7.10
C ILE A 1024 -4.76 -14.41 7.67
N THR A 1025 -5.90 -14.64 8.30
CA THR A 1025 -6.66 -13.66 9.10
C THR A 1025 -6.38 -13.87 10.60
N PRO A 1026 -6.77 -12.93 11.50
CA PRO A 1026 -6.41 -12.99 12.93
C PRO A 1026 -6.97 -14.21 13.67
N ASP A 1027 -8.00 -14.86 13.13
CA ASP A 1027 -8.55 -16.12 13.63
C ASP A 1027 -7.84 -17.38 13.09
N GLY A 1028 -6.81 -17.21 12.25
CA GLY A 1028 -6.00 -18.28 11.68
C GLY A 1028 -6.52 -18.83 10.34
N ARG A 1029 -7.61 -18.29 9.77
CA ARG A 1029 -8.14 -18.77 8.50
C ARG A 1029 -7.25 -18.35 7.32
N GLN A 1030 -6.80 -19.35 6.56
CA GLN A 1030 -6.01 -19.16 5.32
C GLN A 1030 -6.90 -18.71 4.14
N LEU A 1031 -6.43 -17.72 3.38
CA LEU A 1031 -7.12 -17.20 2.18
C LEU A 1031 -6.54 -17.81 0.87
N PRO A 1032 -7.35 -17.98 -0.20
CA PRO A 1032 -6.95 -18.71 -1.41
C PRO A 1032 -5.77 -18.08 -2.19
N ARG A 1033 -4.98 -18.94 -2.83
CA ARG A 1033 -3.78 -18.62 -3.63
C ARG A 1033 -4.13 -17.76 -4.86
N GLN A 1034 -3.49 -16.60 -5.02
CA GLN A 1034 -3.48 -15.84 -6.27
C GLN A 1034 -2.16 -16.10 -7.03
N LYS A 1035 -2.21 -16.73 -8.22
CA LYS A 1035 -1.03 -16.96 -9.08
C LYS A 1035 -0.53 -15.65 -9.71
N ASP A 1036 0.79 -15.54 -9.73
CA ASP A 1036 1.74 -14.69 -10.47
C ASP A 1036 1.45 -13.20 -10.70
N GLY A 1037 2.51 -12.42 -10.48
CA GLY A 1037 2.54 -10.98 -10.71
C GLY A 1037 2.43 -10.12 -9.45
N ILE A 1038 2.16 -10.66 -8.26
CA ILE A 1038 2.01 -9.84 -7.04
C ILE A 1038 3.32 -9.11 -6.72
N LEU A 1039 3.27 -7.78 -6.75
CA LEU A 1039 4.35 -6.85 -6.43
C LEU A 1039 4.41 -6.55 -4.91
N PHE A 1040 3.27 -6.37 -4.22
CA PHE A 1040 3.17 -6.10 -2.76
C PHE A 1040 1.73 -6.29 -2.23
N TYR A 1041 1.52 -6.23 -0.90
CA TYR A 1041 0.19 -6.14 -0.24
C TYR A 1041 0.24 -5.33 1.07
N GLU A 1042 -0.51 -4.23 1.12
CA GLU A 1042 -0.64 -3.35 2.30
C GLU A 1042 -2.08 -2.82 2.41
N ASN A 1043 -2.62 -2.70 3.63
CA ASN A 1043 -3.94 -2.13 3.90
C ASN A 1043 -5.11 -2.73 3.07
N GLY A 1044 -5.10 -4.04 2.79
CA GLY A 1044 -6.16 -4.68 2.00
C GLY A 1044 -5.97 -4.65 0.47
N ILE A 1045 -4.87 -4.07 -0.02
CA ILE A 1045 -4.61 -3.86 -1.46
C ILE A 1045 -3.31 -4.54 -1.90
N PHE A 1046 -3.39 -5.27 -3.02
CA PHE A 1046 -2.27 -5.87 -3.74
C PHE A 1046 -1.73 -4.92 -4.82
N GLY A 1047 -0.45 -5.02 -5.15
CA GLY A 1047 0.09 -4.64 -6.46
C GLY A 1047 0.28 -5.90 -7.29
N LYS A 1048 -0.04 -5.90 -8.59
CA LYS A 1048 0.09 -7.04 -9.52
C LYS A 1048 0.69 -6.63 -10.86
N ARG A 1049 1.34 -7.55 -11.57
CA ARG A 1049 1.88 -7.40 -12.92
C ARG A 1049 1.31 -8.48 -13.83
N THR A 1050 0.73 -8.10 -14.97
CA THR A 1050 0.16 -9.04 -15.95
C THR A 1050 1.26 -9.75 -16.75
N ALA A 1051 1.05 -11.02 -17.11
CA ALA A 1051 1.98 -11.85 -17.87
C ALA A 1051 1.82 -11.74 -19.41
N GLU A 1052 0.92 -10.89 -19.90
CA GLU A 1052 0.56 -10.81 -21.32
C GLU A 1052 1.57 -9.96 -22.13
N PRO A 1053 2.31 -10.54 -23.11
CA PRO A 1053 3.43 -9.90 -23.82
C PRO A 1053 3.02 -8.86 -24.88
N GLU A 1054 1.72 -8.62 -25.08
CA GLU A 1054 1.20 -7.73 -26.14
C GLU A 1054 1.14 -6.25 -25.72
N LYS A 1055 1.12 -5.95 -24.42
CA LYS A 1055 1.22 -4.58 -23.87
C LYS A 1055 2.66 -4.29 -23.48
N LYS A 1056 3.53 -4.02 -24.46
CA LYS A 1056 4.98 -3.86 -24.21
C LYS A 1056 5.39 -2.71 -23.27
N ASP A 1057 4.46 -1.86 -22.81
CA ASP A 1057 4.78 -0.75 -21.90
C ASP A 1057 3.91 -0.61 -20.62
N LEU A 1058 2.64 -1.04 -20.54
CA LEU A 1058 1.76 -0.85 -19.35
C LEU A 1058 1.29 -2.21 -18.79
N ASP A 1059 2.01 -2.78 -17.82
CA ASP A 1059 1.80 -4.15 -17.33
C ASP A 1059 1.53 -4.27 -15.82
N CYS A 1060 1.56 -3.18 -15.04
CA CYS A 1060 1.37 -3.19 -13.58
C CYS A 1060 0.00 -2.63 -13.15
N PHE A 1061 -0.64 -3.14 -12.11
CA PHE A 1061 -1.91 -2.64 -11.57
C PHE A 1061 -2.14 -2.96 -10.09
N PHE A 1062 -2.93 -2.16 -9.38
CA PHE A 1062 -3.32 -2.49 -8.00
C PHE A 1062 -4.52 -3.43 -8.03
N ALA A 1063 -4.59 -4.39 -7.12
CA ALA A 1063 -5.63 -5.39 -7.08
C ALA A 1063 -6.18 -5.60 -5.67
N ASP A 1064 -7.43 -6.04 -5.56
CA ASP A 1064 -8.04 -6.35 -4.27
C ASP A 1064 -7.64 -7.74 -3.75
N ALA A 1065 -8.18 -8.15 -2.60
CA ALA A 1065 -7.93 -9.47 -2.01
C ALA A 1065 -8.36 -10.68 -2.86
N LYS A 1066 -9.13 -10.46 -3.93
CA LYS A 1066 -9.50 -11.48 -4.94
C LYS A 1066 -8.59 -11.43 -6.17
N GLY A 1067 -7.82 -10.35 -6.34
CA GLY A 1067 -6.80 -10.20 -7.36
C GLY A 1067 -7.29 -9.44 -8.57
N GLU A 1068 -8.48 -8.83 -8.45
CA GLU A 1068 -9.09 -8.00 -9.48
C GLU A 1068 -8.49 -6.60 -9.44
N ASN A 1069 -8.21 -6.05 -10.62
CA ASN A 1069 -7.60 -4.73 -10.75
C ASN A 1069 -8.51 -3.64 -10.14
N LEU A 1070 -8.11 -3.09 -9.00
CA LEU A 1070 -8.85 -2.11 -8.19
C LEU A 1070 -9.22 -0.87 -8.99
N PHE A 1071 -8.37 -0.46 -9.93
CA PHE A 1071 -8.52 0.80 -10.66
C PHE A 1071 -8.79 0.60 -12.15
N ASP A 1072 -8.93 -0.67 -12.56
CA ASP A 1072 -9.04 -1.10 -13.95
C ASP A 1072 -8.02 -0.41 -14.88
N ARG A 1073 -6.85 -0.11 -14.31
CA ARG A 1073 -5.78 0.66 -14.92
C ARG A 1073 -4.50 -0.12 -14.88
N PHE A 1074 -3.78 -0.02 -15.98
CA PHE A 1074 -2.45 -0.57 -16.10
C PHE A 1074 -1.47 0.58 -16.20
N PHE A 1075 -0.39 0.45 -15.45
CA PHE A 1075 0.68 1.41 -15.30
C PHE A 1075 1.97 0.76 -15.78
N GLN A 1076 2.93 1.60 -16.12
CA GLN A 1076 4.29 1.18 -16.46
C GLN A 1076 4.98 0.66 -15.20
N GLU A 1077 4.61 1.23 -14.05
CA GLU A 1077 5.19 0.96 -12.74
C GLU A 1077 4.20 1.38 -11.65
N ILE A 1078 4.13 0.62 -10.55
CA ILE A 1078 3.32 0.94 -9.37
C ILE A 1078 4.11 0.65 -8.08
N GLU A 1079 3.89 1.47 -7.05
CA GLU A 1079 4.45 1.33 -5.70
C GLU A 1079 3.31 1.20 -4.65
N PRO A 1080 3.53 0.65 -3.44
CA PRO A 1080 2.47 0.44 -2.43
C PRO A 1080 1.74 1.72 -2.00
N PHE A 1081 0.51 1.55 -1.48
CA PHE A 1081 -0.25 2.63 -0.85
C PHE A 1081 0.26 2.90 0.56
N ASP A 1082 0.81 4.09 0.75
CA ASP A 1082 1.22 4.61 2.04
C ASP A 1082 0.40 5.85 2.39
N HIS A 1083 -0.13 5.95 3.62
CA HIS A 1083 -1.01 7.03 4.08
C HIS A 1083 -2.14 7.42 3.08
N GLY A 1084 -2.64 6.44 2.34
CA GLY A 1084 -3.74 6.63 1.38
C GLY A 1084 -3.32 6.98 -0.06
N VAL A 1085 -2.02 7.01 -0.37
CA VAL A 1085 -1.47 7.36 -1.69
C VAL A 1085 -0.35 6.43 -2.19
N ALA A 1086 -0.24 6.24 -3.50
CA ALA A 1086 0.70 5.34 -4.15
C ALA A 1086 1.32 5.97 -5.41
N VAL A 1087 2.64 5.81 -5.60
CA VAL A 1087 3.33 6.32 -6.79
C VAL A 1087 3.05 5.39 -7.97
N VAL A 1088 2.73 5.99 -9.11
CA VAL A 1088 2.43 5.28 -10.36
C VAL A 1088 3.06 5.97 -11.57
N LYS A 1089 3.43 5.18 -12.58
CA LYS A 1089 4.05 5.67 -13.82
C LYS A 1089 3.14 5.43 -15.01
N GLN A 1090 2.90 6.49 -15.79
CA GLN A 1090 2.11 6.42 -17.02
C GLN A 1090 2.64 7.45 -18.03
N ALA A 1091 2.71 7.08 -19.32
CA ALA A 1091 3.31 7.90 -20.38
C ALA A 1091 4.73 8.41 -20.06
N TRP A 1092 5.55 7.55 -19.45
CA TRP A 1092 6.95 7.80 -19.06
C TRP A 1092 7.15 8.88 -17.98
N ARG A 1093 6.07 9.38 -17.38
CA ARG A 1093 6.09 10.35 -16.28
C ARG A 1093 5.48 9.70 -15.02
N LYS A 1094 6.05 10.01 -13.86
CA LYS A 1094 5.54 9.57 -12.55
C LYS A 1094 4.53 10.57 -12.00
N GLY A 1095 3.54 10.03 -11.31
CA GLY A 1095 2.52 10.73 -10.52
C GLY A 1095 2.18 9.89 -9.28
N MET A 1096 1.22 10.34 -8.49
CA MET A 1096 0.68 9.59 -7.36
C MET A 1096 -0.82 9.47 -7.50
N ILE A 1097 -1.35 8.30 -7.16
CA ILE A 1097 -2.77 8.05 -7.04
C ILE A 1097 -3.15 7.83 -5.58
N ASN A 1098 -4.39 8.12 -5.18
CA ASN A 1098 -4.92 7.71 -3.88
C ASN A 1098 -5.60 6.34 -3.95
N LEU A 1099 -6.09 5.83 -2.82
CA LEU A 1099 -6.77 4.53 -2.70
C LEU A 1099 -8.00 4.35 -3.62
N ASN A 1100 -8.48 5.42 -4.25
CA ASN A 1100 -9.56 5.39 -5.24
C ASN A 1100 -9.03 5.36 -6.69
N GLY A 1101 -7.71 5.27 -6.89
CA GLY A 1101 -7.08 5.31 -8.20
C GLY A 1101 -6.97 6.72 -8.82
N MET A 1102 -7.36 7.76 -8.08
CA MET A 1102 -7.32 9.15 -8.54
C MET A 1102 -5.93 9.75 -8.39
N ASN A 1103 -5.45 10.46 -9.41
CA ASN A 1103 -4.16 11.15 -9.32
C ASN A 1103 -4.19 12.27 -8.27
N VAL A 1104 -3.54 12.06 -7.12
CA VAL A 1104 -3.19 13.11 -6.14
C VAL A 1104 -2.10 14.00 -6.72
N ILE A 1105 -1.12 13.37 -7.37
CA ILE A 1105 -0.10 14.07 -8.14
C ILE A 1105 -0.22 13.64 -9.59
N PRO A 1106 -0.50 14.55 -10.53
CA PRO A 1106 -0.61 14.21 -11.95
C PRO A 1106 0.72 13.71 -12.52
N TYR A 1107 0.68 12.92 -13.60
CA TYR A 1107 1.84 12.32 -14.29
C TYR A 1107 2.71 13.36 -15.02
N LYS A 1108 3.31 14.30 -14.29
CA LYS A 1108 4.10 15.42 -14.87
C LYS A 1108 5.59 15.37 -14.52
N TYR A 1109 5.97 14.57 -13.53
CA TYR A 1109 7.36 14.48 -13.09
C TYR A 1109 8.08 13.36 -13.83
N ALA A 1110 9.36 13.56 -14.18
CA ALA A 1110 10.14 12.50 -14.80
C ALA A 1110 10.51 11.41 -13.76
N SER A 1111 10.75 11.82 -12.51
CA SER A 1111 10.76 10.92 -11.36
C SER A 1111 10.03 11.52 -10.16
N LEU A 1112 9.46 10.63 -9.36
CA LEU A 1112 8.80 10.88 -8.09
C LEU A 1112 9.19 9.73 -7.18
N GLU A 1113 9.98 10.00 -6.14
CA GLU A 1113 10.56 8.97 -5.28
C GLU A 1113 10.21 9.26 -3.83
N LYS A 1114 9.60 8.28 -3.15
CA LYS A 1114 9.30 8.41 -1.72
C LYS A 1114 10.61 8.52 -0.95
N LEU A 1115 10.70 9.56 -0.12
CA LEU A 1115 11.90 9.87 0.62
C LEU A 1115 11.74 9.53 2.12
N ASN A 1116 10.59 9.81 2.73
CA ASN A 1116 10.22 9.42 4.11
C ASN A 1116 8.67 9.36 4.27
N GLU A 1117 8.13 8.98 5.45
CA GLU A 1117 6.68 9.12 5.74
C GLU A 1117 6.22 10.55 5.42
N GLY A 1118 5.23 10.73 4.56
CA GLY A 1118 4.73 12.06 4.23
C GLY A 1118 5.42 12.80 3.08
N LEU A 1119 6.57 12.37 2.54
CA LEU A 1119 7.41 13.20 1.65
C LEU A 1119 8.04 12.48 0.43
N TYR A 1120 7.98 13.15 -0.73
CA TYR A 1120 8.43 12.67 -2.05
C TYR A 1120 9.38 13.66 -2.72
N VAL A 1121 10.45 13.19 -3.36
CA VAL A 1121 11.36 14.00 -4.18
C VAL A 1121 10.98 13.96 -5.66
N THR A 1122 11.06 15.11 -6.34
CA THR A 1122 10.83 15.25 -7.79
C THR A 1122 12.13 15.42 -8.60
N ARG A 1123 12.20 14.95 -9.86
CA ARG A 1123 13.29 15.27 -10.83
C ARG A 1123 12.74 15.45 -12.28
N PRO A 1124 13.48 16.06 -13.22
CA PRO A 1124 13.70 17.51 -13.52
C PRO A 1124 12.46 18.25 -14.10
N PRO A 1125 12.46 19.62 -14.24
CA PRO A 1125 13.61 20.52 -14.45
C PRO A 1125 14.32 21.03 -13.18
N GLY A 1126 13.83 20.70 -11.99
CA GLY A 1126 14.49 20.97 -10.72
C GLY A 1126 14.00 19.98 -9.65
N PHE A 1127 14.82 19.80 -8.62
CA PHE A 1127 14.56 18.94 -7.48
C PHE A 1127 13.76 19.68 -6.43
N GLY A 1128 12.65 19.09 -6.00
CA GLY A 1128 11.76 19.61 -4.97
C GLY A 1128 11.33 18.49 -4.03
N LEU A 1129 10.82 18.86 -2.87
CA LEU A 1129 10.14 17.94 -1.95
C LEU A 1129 8.65 18.25 -1.97
N LEU A 1130 7.83 17.23 -2.17
CA LEU A 1130 6.38 17.29 -2.12
C LEU A 1130 5.89 16.49 -0.92
N ARG A 1131 4.87 16.96 -0.22
CA ARG A 1131 4.17 16.19 0.79
C ARG A 1131 3.22 15.17 0.13
N GLU A 1132 2.68 14.22 0.89
CA GLU A 1132 1.73 13.19 0.43
C GLU A 1132 0.48 13.74 -0.26
N ASP A 1133 0.02 14.94 0.14
CA ASP A 1133 -1.09 15.66 -0.48
C ASP A 1133 -0.71 16.38 -1.78
N GLY A 1134 0.55 16.26 -2.22
CA GLY A 1134 1.08 16.94 -3.40
C GLY A 1134 1.52 18.38 -3.18
N SER A 1135 1.44 18.92 -1.96
CA SER A 1135 1.89 20.28 -1.63
C SER A 1135 3.43 20.37 -1.61
N PRO A 1136 4.04 21.46 -2.13
CA PRO A 1136 5.49 21.60 -2.10
C PRO A 1136 5.99 21.90 -0.68
N PHE A 1137 6.79 20.99 -0.13
CA PHE A 1137 7.59 21.18 1.07
C PHE A 1137 8.87 21.97 0.77
N LEU A 1138 9.53 21.68 -0.35
CA LEU A 1138 10.55 22.52 -0.98
C LEU A 1138 10.20 22.62 -2.47
N ALA A 1139 10.17 23.84 -3.00
CA ALA A 1139 9.86 24.07 -4.41
C ALA A 1139 10.89 23.35 -5.32
N PRO A 1140 10.49 22.89 -6.51
CA PRO A 1140 11.38 22.18 -7.44
C PRO A 1140 12.34 23.13 -8.17
N GLU A 1141 13.19 23.84 -7.41
CA GLU A 1141 14.11 24.87 -7.87
C GLU A 1141 15.58 24.53 -7.58
N TYR A 1142 15.85 23.35 -6.99
CA TYR A 1142 17.18 22.93 -6.58
C TYR A 1142 17.82 21.97 -7.58
N ASP A 1143 19.14 21.90 -7.62
CA ASP A 1143 19.85 20.99 -8.53
C ASP A 1143 19.91 19.55 -7.99
N LEU A 1144 19.78 19.37 -6.66
CA LEU A 1144 19.70 18.07 -6.00
C LEU A 1144 18.99 18.18 -4.65
N ILE A 1145 18.16 17.19 -4.30
CA ILE A 1145 17.68 16.96 -2.92
C ILE A 1145 17.83 15.49 -2.56
N GLU A 1146 18.42 15.20 -1.39
CA GLU A 1146 18.73 13.84 -0.91
C GLU A 1146 18.48 13.70 0.60
N LEU A 1147 17.73 12.68 1.06
CA LEU A 1147 17.63 12.38 2.50
C LEU A 1147 18.91 11.72 2.99
N MET A 1148 19.46 12.25 4.07
CA MET A 1148 20.76 11.81 4.56
C MET A 1148 20.67 10.94 5.81
N ASP A 1149 19.82 11.30 6.78
CA ASP A 1149 19.55 10.49 7.98
C ASP A 1149 18.31 10.99 8.74
N GLY A 1150 17.36 10.08 9.00
CA GLY A 1150 16.14 10.31 9.75
C GLY A 1150 15.31 11.45 9.18
N ASN A 1151 15.56 12.66 9.69
CA ASN A 1151 14.77 13.86 9.40
C ASN A 1151 15.58 14.96 8.71
N LEU A 1152 16.76 14.67 8.14
CA LEU A 1152 17.67 15.68 7.56
C LEU A 1152 17.89 15.44 6.05
N PHE A 1153 17.51 16.43 5.25
CA PHE A 1153 17.67 16.51 3.80
C PHE A 1153 18.87 17.35 3.43
N ARG A 1154 19.63 16.93 2.42
CA ARG A 1154 20.64 17.73 1.73
C ARG A 1154 19.99 18.38 0.52
N VAL A 1155 20.31 19.63 0.27
CA VAL A 1155 19.78 20.44 -0.84
C VAL A 1155 20.97 21.10 -1.54
N GLU A 1156 21.03 21.07 -2.86
CA GLU A 1156 22.09 21.71 -3.66
C GLU A 1156 21.53 22.72 -4.65
N SER A 1157 22.27 23.80 -4.87
CA SER A 1157 21.99 24.79 -5.92
C SER A 1157 23.32 25.41 -6.38
N GLY A 1158 23.70 25.18 -7.63
CA GLY A 1158 25.02 25.44 -8.18
C GLY A 1158 26.11 24.63 -7.46
N GLU A 1159 27.17 25.31 -7.01
CA GLU A 1159 28.22 24.68 -6.19
C GLU A 1159 27.89 24.63 -4.69
N ASN A 1160 26.77 25.22 -4.26
CA ASN A 1160 26.42 25.35 -2.86
C ASN A 1160 25.64 24.13 -2.36
N VAL A 1161 25.96 23.70 -1.14
CA VAL A 1161 25.32 22.58 -0.47
C VAL A 1161 24.75 23.05 0.87
N GLY A 1162 23.48 22.72 1.12
CA GLY A 1162 22.79 22.98 2.37
C GLY A 1162 22.05 21.75 2.89
N TYR A 1163 21.53 21.85 4.10
CA TYR A 1163 20.82 20.80 4.80
C TYR A 1163 19.56 21.37 5.46
N VAL A 1164 18.41 20.72 5.27
CA VAL A 1164 17.07 21.10 5.75
C VAL A 1164 16.44 19.94 6.51
N ASP A 1165 15.81 20.18 7.67
CA ASP A 1165 15.13 19.13 8.42
C ASP A 1165 13.65 18.89 7.97
N LEU A 1166 12.99 17.85 8.49
CA LEU A 1166 11.58 17.50 8.21
C LEU A 1166 10.56 18.57 8.63
N LYS A 1167 10.96 19.54 9.45
CA LYS A 1167 10.10 20.66 9.84
C LYS A 1167 10.27 21.87 8.90
N GLY A 1168 11.22 21.80 7.96
CA GLY A 1168 11.54 22.85 7.00
C GLY A 1168 12.67 23.79 7.47
N ASN A 1169 13.35 23.48 8.57
CA ASN A 1169 14.43 24.33 9.09
C ASN A 1169 15.76 24.00 8.41
N TRP A 1170 16.49 25.02 7.96
CA TRP A 1170 17.86 24.85 7.48
C TRP A 1170 18.81 24.56 8.66
N VAL A 1171 19.37 23.36 8.68
CA VAL A 1171 20.45 22.94 9.60
C VAL A 1171 21.81 23.47 9.12
N TRP A 1172 21.96 23.67 7.80
CA TRP A 1172 23.11 24.35 7.20
C TRP A 1172 22.67 25.00 5.89
N ARG A 1173 22.85 26.31 5.69
CA ARG A 1173 22.33 27.00 4.49
C ARG A 1173 23.26 26.91 3.29
N LEU A 1174 22.68 27.04 2.11
CA LEU A 1174 23.40 27.20 0.85
C LEU A 1174 24.26 28.49 0.93
N GLY A 1175 25.58 28.34 0.84
CA GLY A 1175 26.53 29.47 0.79
C GLY A 1175 27.02 30.01 2.14
N ASN A 1176 26.84 29.27 3.25
CA ASN A 1176 27.46 29.60 4.54
C ASN A 1176 28.91 29.13 4.66
#